data_AF-A0AA95M631-F1
#
_entry.id   AF-A0AA95M631-F1
#
_cell.length_a   1.000
_cell.length_b   1.000
_cell.length_c   1.000
_cell.angle_alpha   90.00
_cell.angle_beta   90.00
_cell.angle_gamma   90.00
#
_symmetry.space_group_name_H-M   'P 1'
#
loop_
_entity.id
_entity.type
_entity.pdbx_description
1 polymer ?
#
loop_
_entity_poly.entity_id
_entity_poly.type
_entity_poly.pdbx_seq_one_letter_code
_entity_poly.pdbx_strand_id
1 'polypeptide(L)'
;MSTTLGTQFIPVALQSFSISSNSITSASTSSQDRLQYHKAVLESVGITSLSSLGTLNLSGNLIPQAGLTKPDPNLAATTTQAYFQSAYKVTNTATTPVLQPVGGQATILKATPLPSRTVTAASVPGITTQINVDTAYWVATEINLQDNTTVVLKQPQRYLILIAEKITVGQNVTFTWERPSKSSPAKLGKPGTPPQVSTSTTLVGITGTNGKHGDKGGRGPDGNSAPELELWVLDMIGRPAFDLRGQDGTTGGSGQDGGNGGQGGKGKPAQLDWSGFCKSGAGAGGNGGTGGNAGPGGDGGNGGYGGKLSFYAPQNVINQYLQGFYITVDGGRGGAGGQPGYPGSGGPGGPVGNSLKANFGAVCGPGPRTAGSRGPDGAYSGQGASGYDGGKLPEPISMRSIDPDDFRRKLLEPAIFEATPAYAYAAETVTLKGKRFTKSDVVLIDGSPVPTNVYSDTSLQFSAPFIRGGQHTLQVKQADGTLSNKASLYIKPKVDSAQQDNKENEHMRVKPGQKVTLIGSGFSENAIVRINDHDMPDVTLLSPTQLEFTLIRPSTIEENPSGEHAVARVILSDGTPSNTLNLVLDTFHMLVIGDSVSWGQGLPEHEKHYSLVGNAVKARNGNIGYYTQVLAHSGATIGVDDHTNTPAVDGEVPVSYPTILQQCDLFVGEQSEVDLIIMDGGINDVNMRTVLNPFINDDLSTLHRTHFLKNSKTLFTKVATTFPNAKVIVTGYYPPVSEHSDLSAVEVLLVALGIATEGLPGGVVAGFLTEHHLQIIHARSLQLATESKLFLQQAVDETNAALTGEKRFFFADPNIGVEHSALTNDPYLFGINLDMSPQDFIAADRLASCTEAGCTGIDFEICKRASMGHPNNKGAIAYANAIYPFL
;
A
#
# COMPACT_ATOMS: atom_id res chain seq x y z
N MET A 1 20.65 0.63 50.58
CA MET A 1 20.83 1.98 51.13
C MET A 1 21.36 2.88 50.02
N SER A 2 20.54 3.74 49.44
CA SER A 2 20.98 4.99 48.79
C SER A 2 19.75 5.83 48.43
N THR A 3 19.46 6.79 49.32
CA THR A 3 18.86 8.11 49.06
C THR A 3 17.69 8.20 48.06
N THR A 4 16.47 8.08 48.59
CA THR A 4 15.27 8.73 48.03
C THR A 4 15.49 10.25 48.01
N LEU A 5 15.99 10.76 46.89
CA LEU A 5 15.94 12.18 46.55
C LEU A 5 14.48 12.54 46.31
N GLY A 6 13.77 12.95 47.37
CA GLY A 6 12.57 13.74 47.22
C GLY A 6 12.91 14.95 46.35
N THR A 7 12.10 15.22 45.33
CA THR A 7 12.17 16.43 44.52
C THR A 7 12.06 17.65 45.45
N GLN A 8 13.21 18.19 45.84
CA GLN A 8 13.33 19.51 46.43
C GLN A 8 12.76 20.52 45.43
N PHE A 9 12.00 21.49 45.94
CA PHE A 9 11.73 22.72 45.21
C PHE A 9 13.04 23.24 44.63
N ILE A 10 13.08 23.49 43.32
CA ILE A 10 13.83 24.65 42.86
C ILE A 10 12.91 25.81 43.24
N PRO A 11 13.26 26.65 44.22
CA PRO A 11 12.44 27.79 44.58
C PRO A 11 12.36 28.71 43.36
N VAL A 12 11.20 28.74 42.70
CA VAL A 12 10.87 29.87 41.85
C VAL A 12 10.61 31.01 42.81
N ALA A 13 11.63 31.86 42.99
CA ALA A 13 11.53 33.07 43.78
C ALA A 13 10.26 33.84 43.37
N LEU A 14 9.56 34.37 44.36
CA LEU A 14 8.46 35.34 44.24
C LEU A 14 8.79 36.58 43.37
N GLN A 15 10.00 36.67 42.79
CA GLN A 15 10.44 37.70 41.86
C GLN A 15 10.19 37.40 40.38
N SER A 16 9.82 36.19 39.96
CA SER A 16 9.63 35.90 38.51
C SER A 16 8.20 36.10 37.99
N PHE A 17 7.26 36.57 38.81
CA PHE A 17 5.93 36.99 38.35
C PHE A 17 5.82 38.52 38.39
N SER A 18 6.59 39.19 37.51
CA SER A 18 6.05 40.40 36.92
C SER A 18 4.90 39.97 36.02
N ILE A 19 3.67 39.95 36.55
CA ILE A 19 2.51 40.14 35.69
C ILE A 19 2.74 41.52 35.09
N SER A 20 3.24 41.57 33.86
CA SER A 20 3.21 42.84 33.14
C SER A 20 1.74 43.21 33.04
N SER A 21 1.44 44.47 33.35
CA SER A 21 0.13 45.10 33.17
C SER A 21 -0.43 44.92 31.75
N ASN A 22 0.35 44.39 30.81
CA ASN A 22 0.00 44.08 29.43
C ASN A 22 -0.80 42.76 29.26
N SER A 23 -0.94 41.94 30.31
CA SER A 23 -1.73 40.68 30.26
C SER A 23 -3.21 40.87 30.63
N ILE A 24 -3.60 42.10 30.97
CA ILE A 24 -4.99 42.50 31.22
C ILE A 24 -5.45 43.26 29.97
N THR A 25 -6.31 42.64 29.19
CA THR A 25 -6.92 43.27 28.01
C THR A 25 -8.41 43.50 28.28
N SER A 26 -8.95 44.60 27.75
CA SER A 26 -10.39 44.79 27.63
C SER A 26 -11.01 43.70 26.75
N ALA A 27 -12.29 43.39 26.95
CA ALA A 27 -13.01 42.37 26.19
C ALA A 27 -12.75 42.51 24.67
N SER A 28 -11.93 41.62 24.12
CA SER A 28 -11.73 41.49 22.67
C SER A 28 -12.95 40.81 22.05
N THR A 29 -13.15 40.96 20.73
CA THR A 29 -14.19 40.25 19.96
C THR A 29 -14.21 38.75 20.29
N SER A 30 -13.03 38.13 20.45
CA SER A 30 -12.90 36.71 20.85
C SER A 30 -13.55 36.36 22.20
N SER A 31 -13.58 37.30 23.16
CA SER A 31 -14.21 37.10 24.47
C SER A 31 -15.73 37.20 24.36
N GLN A 32 -16.24 38.12 23.52
CA GLN A 32 -17.68 38.22 23.21
C GLN A 32 -18.18 36.99 22.43
N ASP A 33 -17.36 36.45 21.52
CA ASP A 33 -17.67 35.23 20.76
C ASP A 33 -17.69 33.98 21.66
N ARG A 34 -16.73 33.88 22.58
CA ARG A 34 -16.69 32.81 23.60
C ARG A 34 -17.89 32.89 24.54
N LEU A 35 -18.36 34.10 24.84
CA LEU A 35 -19.54 34.31 25.65
C LEU A 35 -20.85 33.93 24.93
N GLN A 36 -20.96 34.26 23.64
CA GLN A 36 -22.05 33.79 22.78
C GLN A 36 -22.10 32.26 22.70
N TYR A 37 -20.94 31.59 22.69
CA TYR A 37 -20.87 30.14 22.74
C TYR A 37 -21.51 29.58 24.01
N HIS A 38 -21.06 30.05 25.18
CA HIS A 38 -21.59 29.56 26.45
C HIS A 38 -23.09 29.83 26.58
N LYS A 39 -23.54 31.01 26.13
CA LYS A 39 -24.96 31.31 26.02
C LYS A 39 -25.74 30.23 25.26
N ALA A 40 -25.30 29.89 24.04
CA ALA A 40 -26.01 28.92 23.22
C ALA A 40 -26.09 27.55 23.91
N VAL A 41 -25.03 27.16 24.64
CA VAL A 41 -25.02 25.96 25.47
C VAL A 41 -26.03 26.04 26.61
N LEU A 42 -26.10 27.16 27.35
CA LEU A 42 -27.06 27.36 28.44
C LEU A 42 -28.52 27.35 27.94
N GLU A 43 -28.80 28.05 26.84
CA GLU A 43 -30.14 28.11 26.25
C GLU A 43 -30.60 26.75 25.73
N SER A 44 -29.68 25.91 25.24
CA SER A 44 -29.99 24.55 24.76
C SER A 44 -30.59 23.64 25.85
N VAL A 45 -30.32 23.94 27.12
CA VAL A 45 -30.88 23.23 28.29
C VAL A 45 -31.89 24.07 29.07
N GLY A 46 -32.43 25.12 28.44
CA GLY A 46 -33.52 25.93 28.98
C GLY A 46 -33.08 27.02 29.97
N ILE A 47 -31.79 27.33 30.07
CA ILE A 47 -31.28 28.41 30.93
C ILE A 47 -31.18 29.70 30.12
N THR A 48 -32.10 30.62 30.37
CA THR A 48 -32.17 31.93 29.68
C THR A 48 -31.73 33.11 30.56
N SER A 49 -31.50 32.87 31.85
CA SER A 49 -30.97 33.85 32.82
C SER A 49 -30.23 33.13 33.95
N LEU A 50 -29.15 33.73 34.46
CA LEU A 50 -28.45 33.25 35.65
C LEU A 50 -29.17 33.62 36.96
N SER A 51 -29.90 34.75 36.97
CA SER A 51 -30.50 35.34 38.17
C SER A 51 -31.60 34.50 38.82
N SER A 52 -32.13 33.49 38.13
CA SER A 52 -33.20 32.62 38.61
C SER A 52 -32.74 31.22 39.03
N LEU A 53 -31.43 30.92 38.97
CA LEU A 53 -30.90 29.58 39.19
C LEU A 53 -30.67 29.20 40.66
N GLY A 54 -30.43 30.18 41.54
CA GLY A 54 -30.15 29.95 42.97
C GLY A 54 -28.67 29.62 43.27
N THR A 55 -28.41 29.06 44.45
CA THR A 55 -27.04 28.85 44.98
C THR A 55 -26.59 27.39 44.91
N LEU A 56 -25.37 27.16 44.40
CA LEU A 56 -24.70 25.86 44.35
C LEU A 56 -23.68 25.74 45.49
N ASN A 57 -24.00 24.98 46.55
CA ASN A 57 -23.12 24.79 47.71
C ASN A 57 -22.29 23.50 47.57
N LEU A 58 -20.96 23.61 47.60
CA LEU A 58 -20.02 22.54 47.28
C LEU A 58 -19.00 22.35 48.42
N SER A 59 -18.80 21.11 48.86
CA SER A 59 -17.84 20.75 49.93
C SER A 59 -17.23 19.36 49.72
N GLY A 60 -16.04 19.12 50.28
CA GLY A 60 -15.36 17.82 50.25
C GLY A 60 -14.58 17.54 48.95
N ASN A 61 -14.34 16.26 48.64
CA ASN A 61 -13.70 15.84 47.39
C ASN A 61 -14.78 15.66 46.30
N LEU A 62 -14.66 16.39 45.19
CA LEU A 62 -15.69 16.49 44.16
C LEU A 62 -15.14 16.12 42.79
N ILE A 63 -15.89 15.32 42.03
CA ILE A 63 -15.59 15.04 40.61
C ILE A 63 -16.69 15.67 39.76
N PRO A 64 -16.37 16.67 38.91
CA PRO A 64 -17.29 17.20 37.91
C PRO A 64 -17.66 16.12 36.88
N GLN A 65 -18.91 16.11 36.43
CA GLN A 65 -19.33 15.29 35.29
C GLN A 65 -19.58 16.15 34.06
N ALA A 66 -19.36 15.55 32.89
CA ALA A 66 -19.73 16.17 31.63
C ALA A 66 -21.24 16.44 31.59
N GLY A 67 -21.60 17.58 31.02
CA GLY A 67 -22.96 18.11 31.11
C GLY A 67 -23.05 19.33 32.01
N LEU A 68 -24.28 19.72 32.37
CA LEU A 68 -24.55 20.91 33.17
C LEU A 68 -25.01 20.55 34.59
N THR A 69 -24.20 20.97 35.56
CA THR A 69 -24.52 20.98 37.00
C THR A 69 -25.12 22.33 37.35
N LYS A 70 -26.28 22.33 38.01
CA LYS A 70 -26.97 23.52 38.51
C LYS A 70 -27.48 23.28 39.94
N PRO A 71 -27.91 24.32 40.68
CA PRO A 71 -28.49 24.14 42.01
C PRO A 71 -29.62 23.11 42.01
N ASP A 72 -29.46 22.06 42.82
CA ASP A 72 -30.40 20.96 43.01
C ASP A 72 -30.32 20.53 44.50
N PRO A 73 -31.45 20.37 45.21
CA PRO A 73 -31.46 19.85 46.59
C PRO A 73 -30.80 18.47 46.74
N ASN A 74 -30.72 17.68 45.67
CA ASN A 74 -30.10 16.36 45.59
C ASN A 74 -28.84 16.38 44.70
N LEU A 75 -27.92 17.31 44.99
CA LEU A 75 -26.73 17.57 44.18
C LEU A 75 -25.72 16.42 44.18
N ALA A 76 -25.62 15.70 45.30
CA ALA A 76 -24.90 14.44 45.37
C ALA A 76 -25.78 13.37 44.73
N ALA A 77 -25.30 12.72 43.67
CA ALA A 77 -25.87 11.43 43.28
C ALA A 77 -25.62 10.49 44.47
N THR A 78 -26.64 10.27 45.30
CA THR A 78 -26.55 9.67 46.65
C THR A 78 -26.02 8.22 46.66
N THR A 79 -25.56 7.69 45.52
CA THR A 79 -25.06 6.32 45.33
C THR A 79 -23.76 6.21 44.50
N THR A 80 -23.13 7.29 44.03
CA THR A 80 -21.95 7.22 43.15
C THR A 80 -20.72 7.93 43.72
N GLN A 81 -19.95 7.20 44.55
CA GLN A 81 -18.59 7.58 44.94
C GLN A 81 -17.58 7.03 43.92
N ALA A 82 -16.55 7.80 43.60
CA ALA A 82 -15.40 7.34 42.83
C ALA A 82 -14.11 7.46 43.62
N TYR A 83 -13.19 6.53 43.39
CA TYR A 83 -11.84 6.60 43.93
C TYR A 83 -10.92 7.35 42.97
N PHE A 84 -10.02 8.13 43.54
CA PHE A 84 -8.85 8.67 42.86
C PHE A 84 -7.60 8.33 43.69
N GLN A 85 -6.46 8.08 43.03
CA GLN A 85 -5.24 7.64 43.73
C GLN A 85 -4.01 8.50 43.41
N SER A 86 -4.11 9.40 42.44
CA SER A 86 -2.94 10.10 41.89
C SER A 86 -3.29 11.54 41.49
N ALA A 87 -3.82 12.31 42.44
CA ALA A 87 -4.03 13.75 42.33
C ALA A 87 -3.15 14.49 43.35
N TYR A 88 -3.18 15.82 43.35
CA TYR A 88 -2.37 16.61 44.29
C TYR A 88 -3.21 17.71 44.95
N LYS A 89 -2.95 17.95 46.23
CA LYS A 89 -3.62 18.99 47.01
C LYS A 89 -2.60 19.92 47.64
N VAL A 90 -2.92 21.20 47.69
CA VAL A 90 -2.12 22.17 48.44
C VAL A 90 -2.32 21.94 49.94
N THR A 91 -1.22 21.82 50.68
CA THR A 91 -1.23 21.72 52.14
C THR A 91 -0.46 22.89 52.77
N ASN A 92 -1.06 23.53 53.78
CA ASN A 92 -0.50 24.67 54.50
C ASN A 92 0.25 24.21 55.76
N THR A 93 1.28 23.38 55.60
CA THR A 93 2.09 22.90 56.74
C THR A 93 3.40 23.68 56.96
N ALA A 94 3.71 24.67 56.13
CA ALA A 94 4.86 25.56 56.28
C ALA A 94 4.56 26.96 55.72
N THR A 95 5.43 27.94 55.96
CA THR A 95 5.37 29.33 55.45
C THR A 95 5.29 29.45 53.92
N THR A 96 5.36 28.34 53.18
CA THR A 96 5.15 28.21 51.73
C THR A 96 4.29 26.97 51.41
N PRO A 97 3.30 27.07 50.52
CA PRO A 97 2.43 25.95 50.16
C PRO A 97 3.13 24.90 49.29
N VAL A 98 2.84 23.62 49.56
CA VAL A 98 3.39 22.47 48.84
C VAL A 98 2.26 21.57 48.32
N LEU A 99 2.40 21.08 47.08
CA LEU A 99 1.53 20.05 46.51
C LEU A 99 1.94 18.67 47.06
N GLN A 100 1.01 17.98 47.71
CA GLN A 100 1.21 16.61 48.17
C GLN A 100 0.32 15.64 47.40
N PRO A 101 0.83 14.44 47.05
CA PRO A 101 -0.01 13.38 46.49
C PRO A 101 -1.19 13.08 47.41
N VAL A 102 -2.38 13.01 46.84
CA VAL A 102 -3.61 12.70 47.53
C VAL A 102 -4.41 11.67 46.73
N GLY A 103 -5.03 10.76 47.48
CA GLY A 103 -6.02 9.81 46.99
C GLY A 103 -7.16 9.69 47.99
N GLY A 104 -8.26 9.09 47.57
CA GLY A 104 -9.42 8.87 48.43
C GLY A 104 -10.70 8.70 47.65
N GLN A 105 -11.83 8.78 48.36
CA GLN A 105 -13.15 8.83 47.77
C GLN A 105 -13.53 10.28 47.44
N ALA A 106 -14.21 10.46 46.31
CA ALA A 106 -14.80 11.72 45.88
C ALA A 106 -16.25 11.52 45.46
N THR A 107 -17.07 12.52 45.73
CA THR A 107 -18.47 12.59 45.33
C THR A 107 -18.55 13.04 43.88
N ILE A 108 -19.23 12.25 43.06
CA ILE A 108 -19.55 12.61 41.68
C ILE A 108 -20.76 13.55 41.69
N LEU A 109 -20.61 14.73 41.09
CA LEU A 109 -21.72 15.70 41.00
C LEU A 109 -22.70 15.30 39.89
N LYS A 110 -24.00 15.44 40.17
CA LYS A 110 -25.06 15.20 39.19
C LYS A 110 -25.01 16.26 38.09
N ALA A 111 -24.88 15.83 36.83
CA ALA A 111 -24.96 16.69 35.66
C ALA A 111 -26.15 16.32 34.77
N THR A 112 -26.82 17.34 34.23
CA THR A 112 -27.79 17.17 33.15
C THR A 112 -27.01 17.01 31.85
N PRO A 113 -27.17 15.92 31.08
CA PRO A 113 -26.49 15.78 29.80
C PRO A 113 -26.79 16.99 28.91
N LEU A 114 -25.74 17.61 28.38
CA LEU A 114 -25.94 18.55 27.29
C LEU A 114 -26.40 17.73 26.08
N PRO A 115 -27.41 18.19 25.31
CA PRO A 115 -27.83 17.49 24.10
C PRO A 115 -26.61 17.24 23.21
N SER A 116 -26.44 16.02 22.69
CA SER A 116 -25.23 15.49 22.03
C SER A 116 -24.87 16.15 20.70
N ARG A 117 -25.29 17.39 20.44
CA ARG A 117 -25.18 18.06 19.14
C ARG A 117 -24.22 19.24 19.21
N THR A 118 -23.40 19.33 18.17
CA THR A 118 -22.38 20.35 17.93
C THR A 118 -22.96 21.76 18.08
N VAL A 119 -22.59 22.47 19.14
CA VAL A 119 -22.79 23.93 19.21
C VAL A 119 -21.53 24.56 18.64
N THR A 120 -21.68 25.35 17.58
CA THR A 120 -20.59 26.07 16.92
C THR A 120 -20.71 27.56 17.23
N ALA A 121 -19.63 28.15 17.73
CA ALA A 121 -19.45 29.60 17.81
C ALA A 121 -18.55 30.08 16.67
N ALA A 122 -18.68 31.36 16.33
CA ALA A 122 -18.96 31.69 14.95
C ALA A 122 -18.08 32.77 14.34
N SER A 123 -16.78 32.81 14.63
CA SER A 123 -15.96 33.95 14.17
C SER A 123 -14.47 33.67 13.90
N VAL A 124 -13.95 32.44 14.03
CA VAL A 124 -12.53 32.16 13.72
C VAL A 124 -12.40 30.97 12.76
N PRO A 125 -11.73 31.11 11.60
CA PRO A 125 -11.36 29.96 10.77
C PRO A 125 -10.37 29.09 11.55
N GLY A 126 -10.67 27.79 11.71
CA GLY A 126 -9.73 26.80 12.24
C GLY A 126 -9.98 26.28 13.65
N ILE A 127 -11.11 26.59 14.31
CA ILE A 127 -11.48 25.94 15.58
C ILE A 127 -12.86 25.27 15.46
N THR A 128 -12.86 23.96 15.22
CA THR A 128 -14.00 23.10 15.50
C THR A 128 -14.08 22.88 17.01
N THR A 129 -15.00 23.54 17.71
CA THR A 129 -15.40 23.08 19.05
C THR A 129 -16.65 22.23 18.91
N GLN A 130 -16.47 20.91 18.85
CA GLN A 130 -17.48 19.99 19.34
C GLN A 130 -17.87 20.43 20.77
N ILE A 131 -19.14 20.27 21.17
CA ILE A 131 -19.42 20.11 22.61
C ILE A 131 -18.73 18.81 22.96
N ASN A 132 -17.51 18.97 23.46
CA ASN A 132 -16.67 17.91 23.94
C ASN A 132 -17.48 17.17 25.00
N VAL A 133 -17.76 15.88 24.77
CA VAL A 133 -18.47 14.96 25.70
C VAL A 133 -17.76 14.84 27.06
N ASP A 134 -16.60 15.48 27.18
CA ASP A 134 -15.71 15.67 28.30
C ASP A 134 -15.76 17.07 28.94
N THR A 135 -16.75 17.91 28.60
CA THR A 135 -16.93 19.26 29.18
C THR A 135 -17.97 19.27 30.30
N ALA A 136 -17.53 19.68 31.49
CA ALA A 136 -18.39 19.92 32.66
C ALA A 136 -18.71 21.41 32.81
N TYR A 137 -19.99 21.74 32.96
CA TYR A 137 -20.48 23.09 33.27
C TYR A 137 -21.02 23.14 34.69
N TRP A 138 -20.59 24.13 35.47
CA TRP A 138 -21.21 24.50 36.74
C TRP A 138 -21.85 25.88 36.61
N VAL A 139 -23.18 25.95 36.74
CA VAL A 139 -23.95 27.16 36.42
C VAL A 139 -24.93 27.47 37.53
N ALA A 140 -24.84 28.66 38.11
CA ALA A 140 -25.68 29.08 39.23
C ALA A 140 -25.81 30.62 39.29
N THR A 141 -26.72 31.13 40.11
CA THR A 141 -26.67 32.54 40.51
C THR A 141 -25.44 32.77 41.40
N GLU A 142 -25.23 31.89 42.40
CA GLU A 142 -24.06 31.91 43.27
C GLU A 142 -23.43 30.50 43.38
N ILE A 143 -22.12 30.38 43.31
CA ILE A 143 -21.37 29.14 43.60
C ILE A 143 -20.57 29.34 44.89
N ASN A 144 -20.75 28.46 45.87
CA ASN A 144 -20.06 28.51 47.15
C ASN A 144 -19.20 27.25 47.34
N LEU A 145 -17.88 27.42 47.38
CA LEU A 145 -16.89 26.37 47.62
C LEU A 145 -16.42 26.46 49.08
N GLN A 146 -16.81 25.50 49.91
CA GLN A 146 -16.47 25.48 51.33
C GLN A 146 -14.99 25.15 51.59
N ASP A 147 -14.54 25.36 52.82
CA ASP A 147 -13.19 25.05 53.26
C ASP A 147 -12.79 23.61 52.94
N ASN A 148 -11.52 23.42 52.58
CA ASN A 148 -10.88 22.13 52.29
C ASN A 148 -11.44 21.36 51.09
N THR A 149 -12.29 21.99 50.27
CA THR A 149 -12.85 21.39 49.05
C THR A 149 -11.75 21.05 48.04
N THR A 150 -11.78 19.86 47.45
CA THR A 150 -10.84 19.42 46.40
C THR A 150 -11.62 18.97 45.18
N VAL A 151 -11.50 19.69 44.08
CA VAL A 151 -12.15 19.36 42.81
C VAL A 151 -11.14 18.58 41.96
N VAL A 152 -11.44 17.31 41.69
CA VAL A 152 -10.58 16.38 40.94
C VAL A 152 -11.18 16.12 39.58
N LEU A 153 -10.56 16.64 38.52
CA LEU A 153 -10.91 16.30 37.14
C LEU A 153 -10.35 14.91 36.82
N LYS A 154 -11.25 13.98 36.50
CA LYS A 154 -10.93 12.58 36.16
C LYS A 154 -11.26 12.35 34.69
N GLN A 155 -10.49 11.54 33.99
CA GLN A 155 -10.82 11.20 32.60
C GLN A 155 -12.21 10.52 32.50
N PRO A 156 -13.00 10.81 31.46
CA PRO A 156 -12.64 11.57 30.25
C PRO A 156 -12.68 13.10 30.41
N GLN A 157 -13.14 13.66 31.53
CA GLN A 157 -13.35 15.11 31.68
C GLN A 157 -12.06 15.92 31.55
N ARG A 158 -12.00 16.78 30.53
CA ARG A 158 -10.85 17.62 30.21
C ARG A 158 -11.15 19.11 30.39
N TYR A 159 -12.42 19.51 30.36
CA TYR A 159 -12.82 20.91 30.43
C TYR A 159 -13.80 21.12 31.59
N LEU A 160 -13.54 22.13 32.42
CA LEU A 160 -14.46 22.58 33.46
C LEU A 160 -14.73 24.08 33.30
N ILE A 161 -16.00 24.42 33.09
CA ILE A 161 -16.47 25.79 32.88
C ILE A 161 -17.40 26.18 34.02
N LEU A 162 -17.08 27.26 34.74
CA LEU A 162 -17.90 27.83 35.80
C LEU A 162 -18.54 29.12 35.27
N ILE A 163 -19.86 29.25 35.40
CA ILE A 163 -20.61 30.46 35.02
C ILE A 163 -21.53 30.86 36.17
N ALA A 164 -21.27 31.98 36.82
CA ALA A 164 -22.10 32.47 37.91
C ALA A 164 -22.14 33.99 38.01
N GLU A 165 -23.15 34.55 38.67
CA GLU A 165 -23.11 35.97 39.04
C GLU A 165 -22.09 36.18 40.16
N LYS A 166 -22.04 35.25 41.14
CA LYS A 166 -21.12 35.32 42.27
C LYS A 166 -20.43 33.99 42.58
N ILE A 167 -19.13 34.01 42.90
CA ILE A 167 -18.39 32.84 43.41
C ILE A 167 -17.75 33.16 44.76
N THR A 168 -18.02 32.35 45.78
CA THR A 168 -17.40 32.45 47.11
C THR A 168 -16.51 31.22 47.36
N VAL A 169 -15.26 31.44 47.78
CA VAL A 169 -14.24 30.40 47.96
C VAL A 169 -13.68 30.43 49.38
N GLY A 170 -13.80 29.30 50.08
CA GLY A 170 -13.23 29.05 51.41
C GLY A 170 -11.72 28.80 51.41
N GLN A 171 -11.19 28.40 52.55
CA GLN A 171 -9.77 28.11 52.76
C GLN A 171 -9.37 26.74 52.16
N ASN A 172 -8.13 26.61 51.69
CA ASN A 172 -7.55 25.34 51.19
C ASN A 172 -8.35 24.66 50.05
N VAL A 173 -9.05 25.44 49.23
CA VAL A 173 -9.75 24.92 48.04
C VAL A 173 -8.74 24.67 46.92
N THR A 174 -8.72 23.45 46.37
CA THR A 174 -7.81 23.07 45.27
C THR A 174 -8.57 22.45 44.10
N PHE A 175 -8.27 22.89 42.88
CA PHE A 175 -8.63 22.20 41.64
C PHE A 175 -7.39 21.43 41.14
N THR A 176 -7.56 20.14 40.87
CA THR A 176 -6.49 19.22 40.45
C THR A 176 -7.07 18.18 39.49
N TRP A 177 -6.26 17.24 39.03
CA TRP A 177 -6.69 16.17 38.14
C TRP A 177 -5.95 14.85 38.41
N GLU A 178 -6.57 13.74 38.03
CA GLU A 178 -6.01 12.41 38.24
C GLU A 178 -5.01 12.03 37.14
N ARG A 179 -3.79 11.63 37.54
CA ARG A 179 -2.69 11.20 36.67
C ARG A 179 -2.46 9.69 36.83
N PRO A 180 -3.14 8.81 36.06
CA PRO A 180 -3.08 7.37 36.26
C PRO A 180 -1.66 6.81 36.00
N SER A 181 -1.19 5.89 36.83
CA SER A 181 0.08 5.20 36.58
C SER A 181 0.02 4.40 35.28
N LYS A 182 1.02 4.53 34.41
CA LYS A 182 1.14 3.78 33.15
C LYS A 182 2.36 2.86 33.23
N SER A 183 2.20 1.60 32.82
CA SER A 183 3.29 0.62 32.82
C SER A 183 4.17 0.74 31.58
N SER A 184 5.47 0.51 31.74
CA SER A 184 6.39 0.39 30.62
C SER A 184 6.11 -0.89 29.80
N PRO A 185 6.33 -0.86 28.47
CA PRO A 185 6.18 -2.04 27.62
C PRO A 185 7.10 -3.19 28.04
N ALA A 186 6.58 -4.42 27.99
CA ALA A 186 7.34 -5.61 28.33
C ALA A 186 8.40 -5.94 27.27
N LYS A 187 9.52 -6.54 27.71
CA LYS A 187 10.56 -7.05 26.81
C LYS A 187 10.06 -8.31 26.10
N LEU A 188 10.25 -8.37 24.78
CA LEU A 188 9.93 -9.57 23.99
C LEU A 188 10.88 -10.73 24.34
N GLY A 189 10.38 -11.96 24.24
CA GLY A 189 11.17 -13.17 24.46
C GLY A 189 12.26 -13.34 23.40
N LYS A 190 13.40 -13.91 23.78
CA LYS A 190 14.53 -14.15 22.85
C LYS A 190 14.14 -15.12 21.72
N PRO A 191 14.47 -14.84 20.45
CA PRO A 191 14.25 -15.77 19.35
C PRO A 191 14.97 -17.12 19.54
N GLY A 192 14.34 -18.20 19.05
CA GLY A 192 14.93 -19.55 19.10
C GLY A 192 16.23 -19.65 18.31
N THR A 193 17.08 -20.60 18.69
CA THR A 193 18.31 -20.91 17.94
C THR A 193 17.93 -21.76 16.72
N PRO A 194 18.35 -21.40 15.49
CA PRO A 194 18.11 -22.22 14.31
C PRO A 194 18.67 -23.64 14.47
N PRO A 195 18.01 -24.66 13.91
CA PRO A 195 18.51 -26.03 13.96
C PRO A 195 19.85 -26.15 13.22
N GLN A 196 20.63 -27.17 13.58
CA GLN A 196 21.86 -27.50 12.86
C GLN A 196 21.52 -27.83 11.40
N VAL A 197 22.30 -27.27 10.47
CA VAL A 197 22.15 -27.59 9.04
C VAL A 197 22.64 -29.01 8.74
N SER A 198 22.10 -29.60 7.66
CA SER A 198 22.36 -30.99 7.29
C SER A 198 23.85 -31.24 6.98
N THR A 199 24.22 -32.53 6.97
CA THR A 199 25.59 -32.93 6.59
C THR A 199 25.82 -32.60 5.12
N SER A 200 26.95 -31.99 4.79
CA SER A 200 27.29 -31.66 3.39
C SER A 200 27.37 -32.93 2.53
N THR A 201 26.98 -32.82 1.25
CA THR A 201 27.21 -33.86 0.22
C THR A 201 28.48 -33.59 -0.59
N THR A 202 29.12 -32.43 -0.38
CA THR A 202 30.35 -32.01 -1.07
C THR A 202 31.53 -31.94 -0.08
N LEU A 203 32.72 -31.58 -0.57
CA LEU A 203 33.90 -31.42 0.29
C LEU A 203 33.90 -30.12 1.11
N VAL A 204 32.99 -29.19 0.80
CA VAL A 204 32.81 -27.92 1.49
C VAL A 204 31.70 -28.05 2.53
N GLY A 205 31.91 -27.54 3.73
CA GLY A 205 30.89 -27.56 4.78
C GLY A 205 29.75 -26.56 4.51
N ILE A 206 28.55 -26.85 5.03
CA ILE A 206 27.40 -25.95 4.92
C ILE A 206 27.37 -25.03 6.14
N THR A 207 27.45 -23.72 5.93
CA THR A 207 27.40 -22.73 7.02
C THR A 207 26.04 -22.76 7.72
N GLY A 208 26.04 -22.68 9.05
CA GLY A 208 24.83 -22.65 9.87
C GLY A 208 23.99 -21.40 9.59
N THR A 209 22.68 -21.50 9.80
CA THR A 209 21.77 -20.37 9.61
C THR A 209 22.03 -19.27 10.64
N ASN A 210 22.05 -18.02 10.21
CA ASN A 210 22.24 -16.88 11.11
C ASN A 210 21.07 -16.75 12.10
N GLY A 211 21.36 -16.28 13.31
CA GLY A 211 20.36 -15.98 14.32
C GLY A 211 19.51 -14.78 13.93
N LYS A 212 18.22 -14.82 14.28
CA LYS A 212 17.30 -13.70 14.02
C LYS A 212 17.75 -12.46 14.82
N HIS A 213 17.79 -11.31 14.18
CA HIS A 213 17.99 -10.03 14.88
C HIS A 213 16.84 -9.78 15.88
N GLY A 214 17.18 -9.14 17.00
CA GLY A 214 16.18 -8.72 17.98
C GLY A 214 15.38 -7.54 17.47
N ASP A 215 14.06 -7.56 17.72
CA ASP A 215 13.15 -6.47 17.41
C ASP A 215 13.29 -5.29 18.40
N LYS A 216 12.96 -4.07 17.96
CA LYS A 216 12.99 -2.86 18.81
C LYS A 216 11.99 -2.99 19.97
N GLY A 217 12.37 -2.50 21.15
CA GLY A 217 11.46 -2.42 22.29
C GLY A 217 10.24 -1.54 22.02
N GLY A 218 9.10 -1.83 22.65
CA GLY A 218 7.90 -1.01 22.50
C GLY A 218 8.11 0.43 22.98
N ARG A 219 7.50 1.42 22.32
CA ARG A 219 7.53 2.82 22.75
C ARG A 219 6.78 2.99 24.08
N GLY A 220 7.34 3.77 25.00
CA GLY A 220 6.69 4.12 26.25
C GLY A 220 5.41 4.94 26.00
N PRO A 221 4.28 4.64 26.67
CA PRO A 221 3.12 5.53 26.68
C PRO A 221 3.46 6.99 27.01
N ASP A 222 2.86 7.91 26.26
CA ASP A 222 2.94 9.36 26.50
C ASP A 222 2.21 9.75 27.79
N GLY A 223 2.65 10.82 28.43
CA GLY A 223 1.95 11.44 29.56
C GLY A 223 0.66 12.11 29.10
N ASN A 224 -0.40 12.03 29.91
CA ASN A 224 -1.65 12.74 29.61
C ASN A 224 -1.46 14.26 29.79
N SER A 225 -2.03 15.05 28.88
CA SER A 225 -2.11 16.50 29.05
C SER A 225 -3.09 16.87 30.17
N ALA A 226 -2.76 17.92 30.90
CA ALA A 226 -3.61 18.43 31.97
C ALA A 226 -4.88 19.11 31.42
N PRO A 227 -5.96 19.17 32.21
CA PRO A 227 -7.22 19.76 31.80
C PRO A 227 -7.18 21.29 31.75
N GLU A 228 -8.24 21.87 31.20
CA GLU A 228 -8.42 23.31 31.05
C GLU A 228 -9.63 23.80 31.85
N LEU A 229 -9.47 24.92 32.54
CA LEU A 229 -10.48 25.54 33.39
C LEU A 229 -10.83 26.93 32.88
N GLU A 230 -12.12 27.24 32.87
CA GLU A 230 -12.65 28.51 32.42
C GLU A 230 -13.69 29.04 33.43
N LEU A 231 -13.50 30.27 33.90
CA LEU A 231 -14.33 30.89 34.92
C LEU A 231 -14.95 32.18 34.37
N TRP A 232 -16.27 32.27 34.37
CA TRP A 232 -17.06 33.45 34.01
C TRP A 232 -17.85 33.92 35.22
N VAL A 233 -17.50 35.09 35.78
CA VAL A 233 -18.10 35.57 37.02
C VAL A 233 -18.26 37.09 37.05
N LEU A 234 -19.35 37.59 37.66
CA LEU A 234 -19.55 39.03 37.86
C LEU A 234 -18.97 39.53 39.20
N ASP A 235 -18.92 38.68 40.22
CA ASP A 235 -18.35 38.97 41.55
C ASP A 235 -17.66 37.73 42.16
N MET A 236 -16.48 37.88 42.79
CA MET A 236 -15.76 36.75 43.38
C MET A 236 -15.08 37.10 44.71
N ILE A 237 -15.24 36.22 45.70
CA ILE A 237 -14.65 36.33 47.04
C ILE A 237 -13.81 35.08 47.31
N GLY A 238 -12.58 35.25 47.81
CA GLY A 238 -11.65 34.16 48.10
C GLY A 238 -10.85 33.68 46.87
N ARG A 239 -9.93 32.72 47.06
CA ARG A 239 -8.95 32.31 46.03
C ARG A 239 -8.60 30.83 46.10
N PRO A 240 -8.97 30.01 45.09
CA PRO A 240 -8.57 28.61 45.05
C PRO A 240 -7.16 28.43 44.48
N ALA A 241 -6.56 27.26 44.73
CA ALA A 241 -5.32 26.81 44.09
C ALA A 241 -5.61 25.90 42.88
N PHE A 242 -4.73 25.92 41.88
CA PHE A 242 -4.87 25.14 40.64
C PHE A 242 -3.63 24.29 40.33
N ASP A 243 -3.74 22.96 40.39
CA ASP A 243 -2.73 22.04 39.86
C ASP A 243 -3.10 21.56 38.45
N LEU A 244 -2.51 22.19 37.43
CA LEU A 244 -2.70 21.89 36.01
C LEU A 244 -1.38 21.48 35.33
N ARG A 245 -0.43 20.87 36.08
CA ARG A 245 0.80 20.35 35.49
C ARG A 245 0.52 19.09 34.64
N GLY A 246 1.15 18.97 33.48
CA GLY A 246 1.09 17.77 32.63
C GLY A 246 1.69 16.52 33.29
N GLN A 247 1.25 15.33 32.86
CA GLN A 247 1.79 14.06 33.37
C GLN A 247 3.11 13.71 32.66
N ASP A 248 4.06 13.12 33.39
CA ASP A 248 5.32 12.66 32.81
C ASP A 248 5.11 11.46 31.87
N GLY A 249 5.92 11.37 30.82
CA GLY A 249 5.96 10.24 29.90
C GLY A 249 6.60 9.01 30.55
N THR A 250 6.26 7.83 30.05
CA THR A 250 6.79 6.57 30.60
C THR A 250 8.08 6.13 29.91
N THR A 251 8.86 5.31 30.61
CA THR A 251 10.09 4.75 30.06
C THR A 251 9.76 3.73 28.96
N GLY A 252 10.52 3.76 27.86
CA GLY A 252 10.40 2.82 26.75
C GLY A 252 10.72 1.36 27.15
N GLY A 253 10.16 0.41 26.40
CA GLY A 253 10.41 -1.02 26.62
C GLY A 253 11.84 -1.41 26.25
N SER A 254 12.38 -2.43 26.90
CA SER A 254 13.71 -2.94 26.54
C SER A 254 13.67 -3.63 25.18
N GLY A 255 14.75 -3.48 24.40
CA GLY A 255 14.92 -4.17 23.11
C GLY A 255 14.97 -5.69 23.26
N GLN A 256 14.51 -6.42 22.25
CA GLN A 256 14.56 -7.88 22.26
C GLN A 256 16.01 -8.36 22.14
N ASP A 257 16.34 -9.46 22.81
CA ASP A 257 17.65 -10.09 22.64
C ASP A 257 17.77 -10.71 21.24
N GLY A 258 18.96 -10.63 20.64
CA GLY A 258 19.24 -11.31 19.38
C GLY A 258 19.22 -12.83 19.54
N GLY A 259 18.70 -13.53 18.54
CA GLY A 259 18.72 -14.99 18.46
C GLY A 259 20.14 -15.52 18.27
N ASN A 260 20.46 -16.68 18.84
CA ASN A 260 21.77 -17.30 18.62
C ASN A 260 21.87 -17.84 17.19
N GLY A 261 23.08 -17.90 16.62
CA GLY A 261 23.33 -18.53 15.33
C GLY A 261 23.19 -20.05 15.41
N GLY A 262 22.72 -20.66 14.32
CA GLY A 262 22.63 -22.10 14.16
C GLY A 262 24.00 -22.75 13.98
N GLN A 263 24.10 -24.02 14.38
CA GLN A 263 25.33 -24.78 14.21
C GLN A 263 25.59 -25.13 12.74
N GLY A 264 26.87 -25.04 12.33
CA GLY A 264 27.29 -25.44 10.99
C GLY A 264 27.16 -26.94 10.73
N GLY A 265 26.98 -27.30 9.45
CA GLY A 265 26.75 -28.68 9.04
C GLY A 265 27.99 -29.53 9.20
N LYS A 266 27.80 -30.80 9.57
CA LYS A 266 28.90 -31.76 9.56
C LYS A 266 29.42 -31.95 8.13
N GLY A 267 30.74 -32.11 7.97
CA GLY A 267 31.32 -32.42 6.66
C GLY A 267 30.88 -33.78 6.13
N LYS A 268 30.89 -33.96 4.80
CA LYS A 268 30.52 -35.26 4.20
C LYS A 268 31.43 -36.39 4.71
N PRO A 269 30.91 -37.59 4.98
CA PRO A 269 31.76 -38.74 5.29
C PRO A 269 32.61 -39.13 4.06
N ALA A 270 33.76 -39.73 4.31
CA ALA A 270 34.57 -40.33 3.25
C ALA A 270 33.84 -41.50 2.60
N GLN A 271 34.17 -41.80 1.35
CA GLN A 271 33.62 -42.92 0.58
C GLN A 271 34.76 -43.72 -0.04
N LEU A 272 34.65 -45.05 0.03
CA LEU A 272 35.52 -45.96 -0.69
C LEU A 272 34.85 -46.37 -2.02
N ASP A 273 35.64 -46.78 -3.01
CA ASP A 273 35.14 -47.44 -4.20
C ASP A 273 34.87 -48.93 -3.94
N TRP A 274 34.38 -49.63 -4.97
CA TRP A 274 34.05 -51.05 -4.88
C TRP A 274 35.26 -51.96 -4.58
N SER A 275 36.49 -51.44 -4.75
CA SER A 275 37.75 -52.13 -4.45
C SER A 275 38.38 -51.71 -3.12
N GLY A 276 37.70 -50.88 -2.31
CA GLY A 276 38.19 -50.43 -1.01
C GLY A 276 39.24 -49.32 -1.07
N PHE A 277 39.44 -48.67 -2.23
CA PHE A 277 40.29 -47.49 -2.37
C PHE A 277 39.49 -46.20 -2.12
N CYS A 278 40.18 -45.11 -1.79
CA CYS A 278 39.53 -43.84 -1.47
C CYS A 278 38.89 -43.22 -2.73
N LYS A 279 37.56 -43.29 -2.83
CA LYS A 279 36.78 -42.65 -3.91
C LYS A 279 36.62 -41.16 -3.66
N SER A 280 36.32 -40.77 -2.42
CA SER A 280 36.34 -39.37 -2.00
C SER A 280 36.60 -39.24 -0.50
N GLY A 281 37.49 -38.33 -0.11
CA GLY A 281 37.79 -38.09 1.30
C GLY A 281 36.67 -37.37 2.05
N ALA A 282 36.76 -37.36 3.37
CA ALA A 282 35.87 -36.59 4.24
C ALA A 282 35.93 -35.07 3.96
N GLY A 283 34.77 -34.42 4.00
CA GLY A 283 34.61 -32.98 3.79
C GLY A 283 34.85 -32.14 5.05
N ALA A 284 35.11 -30.84 4.86
CA ALA A 284 35.23 -29.87 5.95
C ALA A 284 33.89 -29.68 6.67
N GLY A 285 33.95 -29.31 7.95
CA GLY A 285 32.76 -28.86 8.67
C GLY A 285 32.36 -27.44 8.25
N GLY A 286 31.07 -27.13 8.23
CA GLY A 286 30.59 -25.79 7.90
C GLY A 286 30.75 -24.82 9.07
N ASN A 287 30.97 -23.54 8.81
CA ASN A 287 31.06 -22.54 9.88
C ASN A 287 29.70 -22.39 10.60
N GLY A 288 29.70 -21.97 11.85
CA GLY A 288 28.45 -21.62 12.53
C GLY A 288 27.84 -20.33 11.97
N GLY A 289 26.52 -20.21 12.06
CA GLY A 289 25.82 -18.98 11.67
C GLY A 289 26.19 -17.83 12.59
N THR A 290 26.12 -16.59 12.09
CA THR A 290 26.33 -15.40 12.92
C THR A 290 25.20 -15.27 13.95
N GLY A 291 25.51 -14.72 15.13
CA GLY A 291 24.48 -14.35 16.10
C GLY A 291 23.65 -13.16 15.59
N GLY A 292 22.37 -13.14 15.91
CA GLY A 292 21.52 -11.99 15.61
C GLY A 292 21.93 -10.78 16.45
N ASN A 293 22.04 -9.60 15.84
CA ASN A 293 22.16 -8.32 16.55
C ASN A 293 21.06 -8.11 17.60
N ALA A 294 21.39 -7.40 18.67
CA ALA A 294 20.43 -6.96 19.67
C ALA A 294 19.39 -6.00 19.08
N GLY A 295 18.15 -6.09 19.54
CA GLY A 295 17.15 -5.06 19.26
C GLY A 295 17.45 -3.76 20.00
N PRO A 296 17.27 -2.58 19.37
CA PRO A 296 17.38 -1.31 20.08
C PRO A 296 16.30 -1.19 21.15
N GLY A 297 16.56 -0.37 22.17
CA GLY A 297 15.54 0.00 23.13
C GLY A 297 14.39 0.77 22.49
N GLY A 298 13.18 0.64 23.05
CA GLY A 298 12.02 1.42 22.64
C GLY A 298 12.17 2.89 23.07
N ASP A 299 11.61 3.82 22.30
CA ASP A 299 11.68 5.24 22.67
C ASP A 299 10.81 5.52 23.91
N GLY A 300 11.21 6.49 24.71
CA GLY A 300 10.40 6.99 25.83
C GLY A 300 9.14 7.70 25.33
N GLY A 301 8.09 7.69 26.16
CA GLY A 301 6.90 8.50 25.91
C GLY A 301 7.16 9.98 26.14
N ASN A 302 6.52 10.85 25.38
CA ASN A 302 6.57 12.30 25.59
C ASN A 302 5.81 12.68 26.87
N GLY A 303 6.22 13.77 27.52
CA GLY A 303 5.45 14.38 28.60
C GLY A 303 4.17 15.03 28.07
N GLY A 304 3.10 14.98 28.85
CA GLY A 304 1.84 15.66 28.52
C GLY A 304 1.95 17.17 28.67
N TYR A 305 1.16 17.92 27.90
CA TYR A 305 1.14 19.38 28.00
C TYR A 305 0.53 19.85 29.33
N GLY A 306 1.03 20.99 29.82
CA GLY A 306 0.39 21.69 30.93
C GLY A 306 -0.97 22.26 30.52
N GLY A 307 -1.87 22.41 31.49
CA GLY A 307 -3.24 22.85 31.27
C GLY A 307 -3.37 24.37 31.16
N LYS A 308 -4.62 24.85 31.08
CA LYS A 308 -4.93 26.27 30.93
C LYS A 308 -5.94 26.75 31.96
N LEU A 309 -5.75 27.98 32.45
CA LEU A 309 -6.74 28.72 33.24
C LEU A 309 -7.15 29.99 32.48
N SER A 310 -8.45 30.15 32.23
CA SER A 310 -9.04 31.35 31.63
C SER A 310 -10.04 31.98 32.60
N PHE A 311 -9.85 33.25 32.96
CA PHE A 311 -10.66 33.95 33.95
C PHE A 311 -11.29 35.22 33.37
N TYR A 312 -12.61 35.26 33.33
CA TYR A 312 -13.42 36.34 32.77
C TYR A 312 -14.26 36.99 33.88
N ALA A 313 -13.92 38.23 34.25
CA ALA A 313 -14.61 38.95 35.32
C ALA A 313 -14.51 40.46 35.16
N PRO A 314 -15.37 41.27 35.81
CA PRO A 314 -15.18 42.71 35.88
C PRO A 314 -13.79 43.10 36.41
N GLN A 315 -13.26 44.22 35.93
CA GLN A 315 -11.86 44.61 36.17
C GLN A 315 -11.50 44.72 37.66
N ASN A 316 -12.44 45.17 38.50
CA ASN A 316 -12.27 45.26 39.95
C ASN A 316 -12.08 43.87 40.60
N VAL A 317 -12.80 42.85 40.13
CA VAL A 317 -12.70 41.47 40.63
C VAL A 317 -11.33 40.88 40.27
N ILE A 318 -10.88 41.07 39.03
CA ILE A 318 -9.55 40.63 38.58
C ILE A 318 -8.45 41.26 39.46
N ASN A 319 -8.51 42.58 39.69
CA ASN A 319 -7.53 43.29 40.50
C ASN A 319 -7.46 42.76 41.94
N GLN A 320 -8.58 42.36 42.53
CA GLN A 320 -8.61 41.76 43.87
C GLN A 320 -8.07 40.32 43.86
N TYR A 321 -8.34 39.54 42.82
CA TYR A 321 -7.84 38.17 42.67
C TYR A 321 -6.31 38.14 42.54
N LEU A 322 -5.73 39.11 41.82
CA LEU A 322 -4.29 39.22 41.56
C LEU A 322 -3.42 39.50 42.78
N GLN A 323 -3.98 39.84 43.94
CA GLN A 323 -3.17 40.09 45.14
C GLN A 323 -2.61 38.79 45.78
N GLY A 324 -2.74 37.63 45.11
CA GLY A 324 -2.02 36.39 45.45
C GLY A 324 -2.87 35.11 45.33
N PHE A 325 -2.52 34.22 44.39
CA PHE A 325 -3.12 32.89 44.20
C PHE A 325 -2.06 31.85 43.78
N TYR A 326 -2.38 30.55 43.81
CA TYR A 326 -1.43 29.46 43.51
C TYR A 326 -1.84 28.66 42.26
N ILE A 327 -0.91 28.48 41.32
CA ILE A 327 -1.15 27.73 40.08
C ILE A 327 0.12 27.07 39.52
N THR A 328 -0.01 25.89 38.93
CA THR A 328 1.03 25.23 38.12
C THR A 328 0.47 24.80 36.76
N VAL A 329 1.14 25.17 35.67
CA VAL A 329 0.73 24.91 34.26
C VAL A 329 1.88 24.37 33.41
N ASP A 330 2.94 23.85 34.04
CA ASP A 330 4.08 23.28 33.33
C ASP A 330 3.72 21.93 32.68
N GLY A 331 4.41 21.56 31.61
CA GLY A 331 4.27 20.21 31.05
C GLY A 331 4.95 19.13 31.90
N GLY A 332 4.62 17.88 31.58
CA GLY A 332 5.29 16.71 32.13
C GLY A 332 6.68 16.52 31.52
N ARG A 333 7.55 15.78 32.21
CA ARG A 333 8.87 15.39 31.67
C ARG A 333 8.74 14.25 30.67
N GLY A 334 9.63 14.20 29.68
CA GLY A 334 9.75 13.06 28.79
C GLY A 334 10.23 11.80 29.52
N GLY A 335 9.73 10.64 29.10
CA GLY A 335 10.17 9.34 29.59
C GLY A 335 11.55 8.98 29.04
N ALA A 336 12.34 8.25 29.81
CA ALA A 336 13.62 7.75 29.33
C ALA A 336 13.44 6.70 28.21
N GLY A 337 14.40 6.60 27.30
CA GLY A 337 14.45 5.50 26.35
C GLY A 337 14.70 4.15 27.03
N GLY A 338 14.10 3.09 26.50
CA GLY A 338 14.32 1.72 26.94
C GLY A 338 15.76 1.27 26.68
N GLN A 339 16.23 0.33 27.48
CA GLN A 339 17.58 -0.24 27.32
C GLN A 339 17.63 -1.18 26.09
N PRO A 340 18.76 -1.32 25.40
CA PRO A 340 18.89 -2.27 24.30
C PRO A 340 18.81 -3.73 24.78
N GLY A 341 18.52 -4.64 23.86
CA GLY A 341 18.67 -6.08 24.09
C GLY A 341 20.14 -6.50 24.15
N TYR A 342 20.37 -7.77 24.48
CA TYR A 342 21.68 -8.41 24.38
C TYR A 342 21.85 -9.08 23.01
N PRO A 343 23.04 -9.06 22.42
CA PRO A 343 23.30 -9.74 21.16
C PRO A 343 23.19 -11.26 21.30
N GLY A 344 22.79 -11.92 20.20
CA GLY A 344 22.81 -13.37 20.09
C GLY A 344 24.23 -13.89 19.96
N SER A 345 24.51 -15.05 20.56
CA SER A 345 25.82 -15.70 20.39
C SER A 345 25.91 -16.35 19.00
N GLY A 346 27.06 -16.25 18.34
CA GLY A 346 27.32 -16.98 17.11
C GLY A 346 27.33 -18.49 17.31
N GLY A 347 26.79 -19.20 16.33
CA GLY A 347 26.63 -20.66 16.37
C GLY A 347 27.98 -21.38 16.35
N PRO A 348 28.08 -22.58 16.95
CA PRO A 348 29.28 -23.39 16.83
C PRO A 348 29.50 -23.87 15.39
N GLY A 349 30.75 -24.11 15.01
CA GLY A 349 31.05 -24.74 13.73
C GLY A 349 30.70 -26.23 13.71
N GLY A 350 30.43 -26.74 12.51
CA GLY A 350 30.20 -28.15 12.26
C GLY A 350 31.49 -28.96 12.37
N PRO A 351 31.44 -30.21 12.87
CA PRO A 351 32.60 -31.09 12.88
C PRO A 351 32.98 -31.54 11.46
N VAL A 352 34.22 -31.99 11.30
CA VAL A 352 34.69 -32.62 10.05
C VAL A 352 33.90 -33.91 9.78
N GLY A 353 33.77 -34.28 8.51
CA GLY A 353 33.23 -35.57 8.12
C GLY A 353 34.05 -36.75 8.64
N ASN A 354 33.41 -37.90 8.83
CA ASN A 354 34.10 -39.09 9.31
C ASN A 354 35.07 -39.64 8.24
N SER A 355 36.33 -39.83 8.61
CA SER A 355 37.32 -40.53 7.77
C SER A 355 37.11 -42.04 7.77
N LEU A 356 37.54 -42.70 6.70
CA LEU A 356 37.56 -44.16 6.58
C LEU A 356 38.99 -44.68 6.37
N LYS A 357 39.26 -45.91 6.82
CA LYS A 357 40.50 -46.63 6.47
C LYS A 357 40.31 -47.34 5.12
N ALA A 358 41.14 -46.99 4.15
CA ALA A 358 41.21 -47.67 2.86
C ALA A 358 42.16 -48.88 2.94
N ASN A 359 42.15 -49.70 1.89
CA ASN A 359 43.08 -50.82 1.75
C ASN A 359 44.55 -50.38 1.87
N PHE A 360 45.40 -51.28 2.40
CA PHE A 360 46.81 -51.03 2.75
C PHE A 360 47.04 -49.96 3.84
N GLY A 361 46.03 -49.63 4.63
CA GLY A 361 46.16 -48.76 5.81
C GLY A 361 46.14 -47.26 5.52
N ALA A 362 45.90 -46.85 4.27
CA ALA A 362 45.77 -45.44 3.90
C ALA A 362 44.49 -44.81 4.48
N VAL A 363 44.55 -43.56 4.95
CA VAL A 363 43.39 -42.84 5.50
C VAL A 363 42.69 -42.04 4.42
N CYS A 364 41.41 -42.32 4.18
CA CYS A 364 40.58 -41.59 3.23
C CYS A 364 39.95 -40.36 3.91
N GLY A 365 40.64 -39.22 3.79
CA GLY A 365 40.23 -37.92 4.35
C GLY A 365 40.57 -37.71 5.84
N PRO A 366 40.38 -36.49 6.38
CA PRO A 366 39.89 -35.30 5.70
C PRO A 366 40.99 -34.53 4.96
N GLY A 367 42.26 -34.97 5.05
CA GLY A 367 43.40 -34.21 4.55
C GLY A 367 43.56 -32.90 5.34
N PRO A 368 43.81 -31.74 4.70
CA PRO A 368 43.98 -30.46 5.39
C PRO A 368 42.66 -29.82 5.88
N ARG A 369 41.51 -30.47 5.69
CA ARG A 369 40.18 -29.89 5.99
C ARG A 369 39.87 -29.97 7.49
N THR A 370 39.39 -28.86 8.06
CA THR A 370 39.13 -28.70 9.49
C THR A 370 37.64 -28.59 9.80
N ALA A 371 37.31 -28.60 11.11
CA ALA A 371 35.97 -28.24 11.56
C ALA A 371 35.69 -26.78 11.19
N GLY A 372 34.42 -26.44 11.08
CA GLY A 372 34.02 -25.05 10.90
C GLY A 372 34.37 -24.22 12.12
N SER A 373 34.58 -22.93 11.90
CA SER A 373 34.74 -21.95 12.99
C SER A 373 33.39 -21.59 13.60
N ARG A 374 33.39 -21.17 14.87
CA ARG A 374 32.21 -20.53 15.49
C ARG A 374 31.89 -19.25 14.72
N GLY A 375 30.60 -19.01 14.46
CA GLY A 375 30.14 -17.74 13.92
C GLY A 375 30.42 -16.58 14.88
N PRO A 376 30.56 -15.35 14.39
CA PRO A 376 30.66 -14.16 15.24
C PRO A 376 29.37 -13.92 16.03
N ASP A 377 29.49 -13.29 17.19
CA ASP A 377 28.35 -12.79 17.97
C ASP A 377 27.67 -11.62 17.25
N GLY A 378 26.39 -11.42 17.52
CA GLY A 378 25.66 -10.26 17.02
C GLY A 378 26.22 -8.96 17.61
N ALA A 379 25.91 -7.84 16.96
CA ALA A 379 26.26 -6.52 17.46
C ALA A 379 25.30 -6.04 18.57
N TYR A 380 25.82 -5.22 19.49
CA TYR A 380 25.00 -4.42 20.42
C TYR A 380 24.23 -3.34 19.66
N SER A 381 23.13 -2.88 20.27
CA SER A 381 22.32 -1.78 19.75
C SER A 381 22.22 -0.63 20.76
N GLY A 382 21.60 0.47 20.34
CA GLY A 382 21.46 1.69 21.16
C GLY A 382 20.28 1.65 22.12
N GLN A 383 20.38 2.45 23.18
CA GLN A 383 19.22 2.84 23.99
C GLN A 383 18.21 3.59 23.10
N GLY A 384 16.92 3.42 23.37
CA GLY A 384 15.88 4.21 22.70
C GLY A 384 16.06 5.70 22.97
N ALA A 385 15.46 6.56 22.15
CA ALA A 385 15.48 7.99 22.41
C ALA A 385 14.65 8.32 23.66
N SER A 386 15.05 9.34 24.43
CA SER A 386 14.17 9.92 25.44
C SER A 386 13.00 10.64 24.77
N GLY A 387 11.82 10.58 25.39
CA GLY A 387 10.68 11.37 24.97
C GLY A 387 10.93 12.86 25.20
N TYR A 388 10.17 13.71 24.50
CA TYR A 388 10.23 15.15 24.68
C TYR A 388 9.48 15.59 25.95
N ASP A 389 9.95 16.63 26.61
CA ASP A 389 9.20 17.31 27.66
C ASP A 389 7.93 17.95 27.07
N GLY A 390 6.84 17.89 27.82
CA GLY A 390 5.59 18.54 27.47
C GLY A 390 5.70 20.06 27.52
N GLY A 391 5.08 20.73 26.57
CA GLY A 391 5.04 22.19 26.52
C GLY A 391 3.96 22.81 27.42
N LYS A 392 3.92 24.14 27.41
CA LYS A 392 2.78 24.93 27.92
C LYS A 392 1.85 25.27 26.76
N LEU A 393 0.55 25.33 27.03
CA LEU A 393 -0.41 25.88 26.07
C LEU A 393 -0.17 27.40 25.87
N PRO A 394 -0.55 27.97 24.71
CA PRO A 394 -0.54 29.42 24.52
C PRO A 394 -1.46 30.12 25.52
N GLU A 395 -0.97 31.20 26.14
CA GLU A 395 -1.66 31.92 27.22
C GLU A 395 -2.14 30.94 28.32
N PRO A 396 -1.23 30.19 28.97
CA PRO A 396 -1.62 29.12 29.90
C PRO A 396 -2.35 29.66 31.15
N ILE A 397 -2.20 30.96 31.41
CA ILE A 397 -2.98 31.73 32.37
C ILE A 397 -3.46 32.99 31.62
N SER A 398 -4.77 33.20 31.55
CA SER A 398 -5.36 34.38 30.93
C SER A 398 -6.44 35.00 31.81
N MET A 399 -6.45 36.32 31.93
CA MET A 399 -7.46 37.08 32.65
C MET A 399 -8.00 38.19 31.75
N ARG A 400 -9.32 38.26 31.56
CA ARG A 400 -9.97 39.15 30.60
C ARG A 400 -11.14 39.88 31.25
N SER A 401 -11.19 41.20 31.11
CA SER A 401 -12.32 41.96 31.66
C SER A 401 -13.57 41.84 30.78
N ILE A 402 -14.75 41.77 31.40
CA ILE A 402 -16.05 41.68 30.71
C ILE A 402 -17.00 42.79 31.17
N ASP A 403 -17.91 43.23 30.28
CA ASP A 403 -18.98 44.18 30.57
C ASP A 403 -20.29 43.42 30.93
N PRO A 404 -20.90 43.68 32.10
CA PRO A 404 -22.15 43.05 32.52
C PRO A 404 -23.34 43.17 31.54
N ASP A 405 -23.42 44.24 30.74
CA ASP A 405 -24.58 44.50 29.87
C ASP A 405 -24.45 43.89 28.45
N ASP A 406 -23.23 43.65 27.97
CA ASP A 406 -22.99 42.93 26.71
C ASP A 406 -23.41 41.45 26.80
N PHE A 407 -23.22 40.84 27.97
CA PHE A 407 -23.68 39.48 28.26
C PHE A 407 -25.19 39.32 28.06
N ARG A 408 -25.97 40.34 28.47
CA ARG A 408 -27.43 40.34 28.41
C ARG A 408 -27.96 40.53 26.98
N ARG A 409 -27.34 41.40 26.17
CA ARG A 409 -27.79 41.69 24.79
C ARG A 409 -27.59 40.52 23.82
N LYS A 410 -26.49 39.77 23.95
CA LYS A 410 -26.22 38.59 23.12
C LYS A 410 -27.29 37.49 23.29
N LEU A 411 -28.05 37.51 24.40
CA LEU A 411 -29.48 37.11 24.58
C LEU A 411 -30.32 36.87 23.30
N LEU A 412 -30.31 37.84 22.39
CA LEU A 412 -31.47 38.14 21.53
C LEU A 412 -31.32 37.85 20.02
N GLU A 413 -30.14 37.46 19.54
CA GLU A 413 -29.84 37.17 18.12
C GLU A 413 -30.46 35.83 17.62
N PRO A 414 -30.62 35.61 16.29
CA PRO A 414 -31.05 34.34 15.71
C PRO A 414 -30.03 33.23 15.93
N ALA A 415 -30.48 31.98 16.03
CA ALA A 415 -29.60 30.87 16.37
C ALA A 415 -29.89 29.60 15.55
N ILE A 416 -28.84 28.93 15.09
CA ILE A 416 -28.85 27.59 14.52
C ILE A 416 -28.49 26.60 15.63
N PHE A 417 -29.35 25.61 15.86
CA PHE A 417 -29.13 24.53 16.82
C PHE A 417 -28.61 23.25 16.15
N GLU A 418 -29.02 22.99 14.91
CA GLU A 418 -28.69 21.76 14.19
C GLU A 418 -28.81 21.96 12.68
N ALA A 419 -27.93 21.29 11.92
CA ALA A 419 -28.13 20.97 10.51
C ALA A 419 -28.29 19.45 10.33
N THR A 420 -29.37 19.00 9.70
CA THR A 420 -29.66 17.58 9.46
C THR A 420 -29.89 17.29 7.97
N PRO A 421 -29.13 16.38 7.34
CA PRO A 421 -27.96 15.70 7.90
C PRO A 421 -26.76 16.65 8.06
N ALA A 422 -25.86 16.36 9.01
CA ALA A 422 -24.61 17.10 9.18
C ALA A 422 -23.53 16.69 8.15
N TYR A 423 -23.70 15.53 7.53
CA TYR A 423 -22.89 15.00 6.43
C TYR A 423 -23.83 14.74 5.25
N ALA A 424 -23.72 15.55 4.21
CA ALA A 424 -24.64 15.53 3.07
C ALA A 424 -23.88 15.27 1.77
N TYR A 425 -24.55 14.65 0.80
CA TYR A 425 -24.12 14.70 -0.59
C TYR A 425 -24.61 16.01 -1.25
N ALA A 426 -23.97 16.41 -2.36
CA ALA A 426 -24.52 17.51 -3.16
C ALA A 426 -25.96 17.19 -3.62
N ALA A 427 -26.77 18.23 -3.77
CA ALA A 427 -28.20 18.22 -4.01
C ALA A 427 -29.10 17.66 -2.88
N GLU A 428 -28.53 17.04 -1.84
CA GLU A 428 -29.30 16.56 -0.70
C GLU A 428 -29.93 17.72 0.09
N THR A 429 -31.15 17.52 0.60
CA THR A 429 -31.85 18.55 1.38
C THR A 429 -31.35 18.57 2.82
N VAL A 430 -30.88 19.72 3.28
CA VAL A 430 -30.43 19.96 4.64
C VAL A 430 -31.46 20.80 5.38
N THR A 431 -31.89 20.31 6.54
CA THR A 431 -32.80 21.04 7.45
C THR A 431 -32.01 21.70 8.56
N LEU A 432 -32.14 23.02 8.70
CA LEU A 432 -31.65 23.74 9.87
C LEU A 432 -32.77 23.86 10.91
N LYS A 433 -32.51 23.36 12.12
CA LYS A 433 -33.32 23.64 13.30
C LYS A 433 -32.66 24.74 14.11
N GLY A 434 -33.44 25.66 14.63
CA GLY A 434 -32.93 26.85 15.30
C GLY A 434 -34.02 27.63 16.04
N LYS A 435 -33.80 28.93 16.20
CA LYS A 435 -34.79 29.84 16.78
C LYS A 435 -34.63 31.25 16.20
N ARG A 436 -35.76 31.95 16.11
CA ARG A 436 -35.88 33.32 15.58
C ARG A 436 -35.52 33.43 14.09
N PHE A 437 -35.78 32.39 13.32
CA PHE A 437 -35.73 32.50 11.86
C PHE A 437 -36.89 33.36 11.34
N THR A 438 -36.64 34.12 10.28
CA THR A 438 -37.66 34.92 9.59
C THR A 438 -37.86 34.43 8.17
N LYS A 439 -39.01 34.72 7.56
CA LYS A 439 -39.34 34.25 6.20
C LYS A 439 -38.36 34.72 5.11
N SER A 440 -37.61 35.78 5.36
CA SER A 440 -36.61 36.36 4.44
C SER A 440 -35.18 35.87 4.67
N ASP A 441 -34.98 34.97 5.64
CA ASP A 441 -33.65 34.51 6.02
C ASP A 441 -33.00 33.67 4.92
N VAL A 442 -31.74 33.99 4.59
CA VAL A 442 -30.92 33.20 3.68
C VAL A 442 -29.86 32.43 4.46
N VAL A 443 -29.49 31.24 3.99
CA VAL A 443 -28.33 30.50 4.51
C VAL A 443 -27.10 30.95 3.72
N LEU A 444 -26.00 31.19 4.42
CA LEU A 444 -24.69 31.43 3.86
C LEU A 444 -23.85 30.16 4.03
N ILE A 445 -23.27 29.66 2.93
CA ILE A 445 -22.26 28.60 2.94
C ILE A 445 -20.92 29.22 2.57
N ASP A 446 -19.97 29.21 3.52
CA ASP A 446 -18.70 29.94 3.43
C ASP A 446 -18.87 31.42 3.01
N GLY A 447 -19.95 32.04 3.49
CA GLY A 447 -20.32 33.43 3.17
C GLY A 447 -21.12 33.60 1.87
N SER A 448 -21.25 32.56 1.04
CA SER A 448 -22.06 32.60 -0.20
C SER A 448 -23.53 32.25 0.07
N PRO A 449 -24.49 33.08 -0.35
CA PRO A 449 -25.90 32.81 -0.10
C PRO A 449 -26.42 31.63 -0.92
N VAL A 450 -27.18 30.75 -0.28
CA VAL A 450 -27.98 29.69 -0.91
C VAL A 450 -29.47 29.92 -0.66
N PRO A 451 -30.35 29.63 -1.64
CA PRO A 451 -31.79 29.73 -1.46
C PRO A 451 -32.29 28.82 -0.33
N THR A 452 -33.25 29.33 0.43
CA THR A 452 -33.82 28.67 1.60
C THR A 452 -35.34 28.62 1.52
N ASN A 453 -35.92 27.57 2.11
CA ASN A 453 -37.35 27.47 2.40
C ASN A 453 -37.53 27.54 3.92
N VAL A 454 -38.01 28.68 4.45
CA VAL A 454 -38.23 28.86 5.89
C VAL A 454 -39.66 28.43 6.24
N TYR A 455 -39.79 27.43 7.11
CA TYR A 455 -41.10 26.86 7.49
C TYR A 455 -41.65 27.46 8.78
N SER A 456 -40.78 27.81 9.73
CA SER A 456 -41.13 28.43 10.99
C SER A 456 -39.96 29.24 11.56
N ASP A 457 -40.19 29.92 12.68
CA ASP A 457 -39.14 30.57 13.46
C ASP A 457 -38.12 29.59 14.04
N THR A 458 -38.34 28.27 13.91
CA THR A 458 -37.45 27.23 14.42
C THR A 458 -36.95 26.25 13.36
N SER A 459 -37.36 26.39 12.09
CA SER A 459 -36.99 25.44 11.03
C SER A 459 -36.93 26.08 9.64
N LEU A 460 -35.83 25.83 8.92
CA LEU A 460 -35.68 26.15 7.50
C LEU A 460 -34.91 25.03 6.76
N GLN A 461 -35.01 24.98 5.43
CA GLN A 461 -34.28 24.01 4.58
C GLN A 461 -33.55 24.68 3.43
N PHE A 462 -32.50 24.03 2.94
CA PHE A 462 -31.80 24.37 1.69
C PHE A 462 -31.26 23.09 1.03
N SER A 463 -30.88 23.16 -0.24
CA SER A 463 -30.21 22.05 -0.95
C SER A 463 -28.69 22.25 -0.92
N ALA A 464 -27.93 21.20 -0.58
CA ALA A 464 -26.47 21.25 -0.55
C ALA A 464 -25.92 21.53 -1.96
N PRO A 465 -25.06 22.55 -2.16
CA PRO A 465 -24.56 22.88 -3.49
C PRO A 465 -23.46 21.94 -3.97
N PHE A 466 -23.16 21.96 -5.28
CA PHE A 466 -22.04 21.24 -5.90
C PHE A 466 -20.70 21.95 -5.65
N ILE A 467 -20.28 21.98 -4.39
CA ILE A 467 -19.01 22.56 -3.94
C ILE A 467 -18.00 21.47 -3.58
N ARG A 468 -16.78 21.89 -3.25
CA ARG A 468 -15.69 20.97 -2.86
C ARG A 468 -16.11 20.11 -1.67
N GLY A 469 -15.55 18.91 -1.56
CA GLY A 469 -15.77 18.07 -0.38
C GLY A 469 -15.05 18.59 0.85
N GLY A 470 -15.56 18.22 2.03
CA GLY A 470 -15.01 18.62 3.33
C GLY A 470 -15.98 19.45 4.16
N GLN A 471 -15.44 20.12 5.18
CA GLN A 471 -16.24 20.90 6.13
C GLN A 471 -16.46 22.34 5.64
N HIS A 472 -17.73 22.75 5.62
CA HIS A 472 -18.17 24.10 5.24
C HIS A 472 -18.87 24.79 6.40
N THR A 473 -18.78 26.12 6.44
CA THR A 473 -19.44 26.96 7.43
C THR A 473 -20.84 27.33 6.97
N LEU A 474 -21.82 27.15 7.85
CA LEU A 474 -23.20 27.63 7.66
C LEU A 474 -23.49 28.84 8.53
N GLN A 475 -24.27 29.79 8.04
CA GLN A 475 -24.83 30.89 8.83
C GLN A 475 -26.22 31.26 8.31
N VAL A 476 -27.09 31.76 9.18
CA VAL A 476 -28.34 32.40 8.76
C VAL A 476 -28.14 33.90 8.81
N LYS A 477 -28.52 34.57 7.72
CA LYS A 477 -28.51 36.04 7.61
C LYS A 477 -29.94 36.53 7.47
N GLN A 478 -30.36 37.38 8.41
CA GLN A 478 -31.65 38.07 8.37
C GLN A 478 -31.60 39.28 7.41
N ALA A 479 -32.77 39.82 7.05
CA ALA A 479 -32.88 40.92 6.10
C ALA A 479 -32.22 42.23 6.57
N ASP A 480 -32.14 42.44 7.89
CA ASP A 480 -31.47 43.59 8.51
C ASP A 480 -29.93 43.44 8.58
N GLY A 481 -29.41 42.30 8.13
CA GLY A 481 -27.98 41.97 8.18
C GLY A 481 -27.55 41.24 9.45
N THR A 482 -28.44 40.99 10.41
CA THR A 482 -28.15 40.22 11.61
C THR A 482 -27.76 38.79 11.24
N LEU A 483 -26.64 38.31 11.80
CA LEU A 483 -26.12 36.97 11.58
C LEU A 483 -26.42 36.08 12.79
N SER A 484 -26.72 34.81 12.53
CA SER A 484 -26.75 33.79 13.57
C SER A 484 -25.35 33.37 14.01
N ASN A 485 -25.28 32.52 15.04
CA ASN A 485 -24.11 31.67 15.24
C ASN A 485 -23.84 30.83 13.96
N LYS A 486 -22.58 30.42 13.77
CA LYS A 486 -22.17 29.52 12.69
C LYS A 486 -22.63 28.12 13.04
N ALA A 487 -22.92 27.35 12.01
CA ALA A 487 -23.05 25.90 12.03
C ALA A 487 -22.02 25.30 11.05
N SER A 488 -21.92 23.98 11.01
CA SER A 488 -21.09 23.28 10.02
C SER A 488 -21.91 22.27 9.23
N LEU A 489 -21.55 22.12 7.96
CA LEU A 489 -22.04 21.07 7.08
C LEU A 489 -20.84 20.41 6.44
N TYR A 490 -20.78 19.09 6.45
CA TYR A 490 -19.76 18.33 5.75
C TYR A 490 -20.32 17.84 4.41
N ILE A 491 -19.66 18.18 3.29
CA ILE A 491 -20.00 17.68 1.96
C ILE A 491 -19.19 16.41 1.68
N LYS A 492 -19.89 15.27 1.56
CA LYS A 492 -19.28 13.97 1.28
C LYS A 492 -18.93 13.84 -0.21
N PRO A 493 -17.81 13.17 -0.54
CA PRO A 493 -17.50 12.83 -1.93
C PRO A 493 -18.47 11.75 -2.42
N LYS A 494 -18.93 11.86 -3.67
CA LYS A 494 -19.73 10.85 -4.36
C LYS A 494 -19.17 10.63 -5.76
N VAL A 495 -19.08 9.39 -6.19
CA VAL A 495 -18.69 9.00 -7.54
C VAL A 495 -19.92 8.41 -8.23
N ASP A 496 -20.33 9.00 -9.35
CA ASP A 496 -21.50 8.58 -10.11
C ASP A 496 -21.12 7.75 -11.33
N SER A 497 -20.05 8.12 -12.05
CA SER A 497 -19.57 7.40 -13.22
C SER A 497 -18.07 7.64 -13.50
N ALA A 498 -17.53 6.91 -14.47
CA ALA A 498 -16.19 7.09 -15.01
C ALA A 498 -16.26 7.26 -16.53
N GLN A 499 -15.38 8.11 -17.07
CA GLN A 499 -15.24 8.36 -18.50
C GLN A 499 -13.79 8.24 -18.93
N GLN A 500 -13.57 7.81 -20.17
CA GLN A 500 -12.25 7.75 -20.80
C GLN A 500 -12.40 8.18 -22.26
N ASP A 501 -11.45 8.96 -22.77
CA ASP A 501 -11.43 9.48 -24.16
C ASP A 501 -12.69 10.25 -24.60
N ASN A 502 -13.36 10.94 -23.66
CA ASN A 502 -14.61 11.68 -23.88
C ASN A 502 -15.77 10.82 -24.42
N LYS A 503 -15.71 9.49 -24.27
CA LYS A 503 -16.81 8.58 -24.56
C LYS A 503 -17.59 8.34 -23.27
N GLU A 504 -18.92 8.30 -23.38
CA GLU A 504 -19.73 7.66 -22.34
C GLU A 504 -19.43 6.17 -22.42
N ASN A 505 -18.64 5.66 -21.47
CA ASN A 505 -18.21 4.27 -21.49
C ASN A 505 -19.41 3.36 -21.20
N GLU A 506 -19.87 2.64 -22.23
CA GLU A 506 -20.83 1.55 -22.05
C GLU A 506 -20.30 0.62 -20.94
N HIS A 507 -21.11 0.39 -19.90
CA HIS A 507 -20.80 -0.51 -18.78
C HIS A 507 -19.61 -0.12 -17.88
N MET A 508 -19.19 1.15 -17.87
CA MET A 508 -18.05 1.61 -17.03
C MET A 508 -16.74 0.85 -17.33
N ARG A 509 -16.57 0.45 -18.59
CA ARG A 509 -15.35 -0.20 -19.07
C ARG A 509 -14.24 0.84 -19.28
N VAL A 510 -13.03 0.59 -18.79
CA VAL A 510 -11.88 1.52 -18.85
C VAL A 510 -10.57 0.78 -19.10
N LYS A 511 -9.68 1.35 -19.90
CA LYS A 511 -8.40 0.78 -20.29
C LYS A 511 -7.26 1.22 -19.38
N PRO A 512 -6.51 0.26 -18.78
CA PRO A 512 -5.28 0.56 -18.06
C PRO A 512 -4.23 1.28 -18.94
N GLY A 513 -3.42 2.14 -18.31
CA GLY A 513 -2.39 2.95 -18.95
C GLY A 513 -2.88 4.29 -19.51
N GLN A 514 -4.19 4.53 -19.52
CA GLN A 514 -4.80 5.76 -20.01
C GLN A 514 -5.41 6.59 -18.86
N LYS A 515 -5.69 7.86 -19.15
CA LYS A 515 -6.38 8.75 -18.21
C LYS A 515 -7.85 8.37 -18.08
N VAL A 516 -8.39 8.48 -16.87
CA VAL A 516 -9.80 8.26 -16.56
C VAL A 516 -10.30 9.45 -15.75
N THR A 517 -11.49 9.94 -16.11
CA THR A 517 -12.17 11.02 -15.40
C THR A 517 -13.36 10.46 -14.63
N LEU A 518 -13.33 10.56 -13.30
CA LEU A 518 -14.48 10.29 -12.45
C LEU A 518 -15.42 11.49 -12.46
N ILE A 519 -16.70 11.22 -12.67
CA ILE A 519 -17.78 12.20 -12.61
C ILE A 519 -18.56 11.97 -11.31
N GLY A 520 -18.82 13.05 -10.57
CA GLY A 520 -19.49 12.96 -9.29
C GLY A 520 -19.69 14.31 -8.61
N SER A 521 -19.53 14.35 -7.29
CA SER A 521 -19.66 15.57 -6.49
C SER A 521 -18.83 15.51 -5.20
N GLY A 522 -18.59 16.66 -4.58
CA GLY A 522 -17.86 16.72 -3.32
C GLY A 522 -16.39 16.29 -3.46
N PHE A 523 -15.79 16.44 -4.64
CA PHE A 523 -14.35 16.22 -4.83
C PHE A 523 -13.56 17.41 -4.31
N SER A 524 -12.33 17.17 -3.86
CA SER A 524 -11.47 18.20 -3.26
C SER A 524 -10.01 17.98 -3.64
N GLU A 525 -9.19 19.00 -3.38
CA GLU A 525 -7.75 18.95 -3.63
C GLU A 525 -7.09 17.85 -2.79
N ASN A 526 -6.05 17.20 -3.34
CA ASN A 526 -5.32 16.11 -2.69
C ASN A 526 -6.19 14.88 -2.35
N ALA A 527 -7.35 14.72 -3.00
CA ALA A 527 -8.10 13.48 -2.92
C ALA A 527 -7.30 12.33 -3.55
N ILE A 528 -7.48 11.13 -3.00
CA ILE A 528 -6.87 9.89 -3.50
C ILE A 528 -7.95 9.13 -4.26
N VAL A 529 -7.63 8.64 -5.46
CA VAL A 529 -8.45 7.65 -6.18
C VAL A 529 -7.84 6.28 -5.89
N ARG A 530 -8.65 5.35 -5.37
CA ARG A 530 -8.22 3.99 -5.02
C ARG A 530 -9.02 2.95 -5.78
N ILE A 531 -8.33 2.03 -6.46
CA ILE A 531 -8.90 0.90 -7.20
C ILE A 531 -8.43 -0.41 -6.56
N ASN A 532 -9.34 -1.25 -6.06
CA ASN A 532 -9.02 -2.53 -5.37
C ASN A 532 -7.84 -2.44 -4.36
N ASP A 533 -7.79 -1.36 -3.59
CA ASP A 533 -6.76 -1.05 -2.58
C ASP A 533 -5.43 -0.49 -3.08
N HIS A 534 -5.30 -0.20 -4.37
CA HIS A 534 -4.16 0.52 -4.95
C HIS A 534 -4.50 1.99 -5.22
N ASP A 535 -3.66 2.90 -4.73
CA ASP A 535 -3.78 4.34 -5.01
C ASP A 535 -3.29 4.66 -6.42
N MET A 536 -4.11 5.38 -7.18
CA MET A 536 -3.81 5.77 -8.54
C MET A 536 -2.91 7.01 -8.58
N PRO A 537 -1.97 7.10 -9.51
CA PRO A 537 -1.13 8.28 -9.70
C PRO A 537 -1.86 9.40 -10.46
N ASP A 538 -1.21 10.57 -10.48
CA ASP A 538 -1.59 11.76 -11.26
C ASP A 538 -3.01 12.29 -11.01
N VAL A 539 -3.56 12.04 -9.81
CA VAL A 539 -4.89 12.51 -9.45
C VAL A 539 -4.95 14.04 -9.46
N THR A 540 -5.78 14.58 -10.34
CA THR A 540 -5.94 16.02 -10.56
C THR A 540 -7.41 16.41 -10.42
N LEU A 541 -7.68 17.42 -9.59
CA LEU A 541 -9.01 18.01 -9.47
C LEU A 541 -9.28 18.96 -10.64
N LEU A 542 -10.23 18.61 -11.50
CA LEU A 542 -10.67 19.49 -12.58
C LEU A 542 -11.76 20.45 -12.10
N SER A 543 -12.68 19.94 -11.27
CA SER A 543 -13.75 20.71 -10.64
C SER A 543 -14.27 19.94 -9.40
N PRO A 544 -15.13 20.54 -8.56
CA PRO A 544 -15.79 19.81 -7.47
C PRO A 544 -16.63 18.59 -7.90
N THR A 545 -16.84 18.40 -9.20
CA THR A 545 -17.60 17.30 -9.80
C THR A 545 -16.78 16.40 -10.72
N GLN A 546 -15.49 16.70 -10.95
CA GLN A 546 -14.62 15.94 -11.84
C GLN A 546 -13.20 15.76 -11.29
N LEU A 547 -12.75 14.50 -11.23
CA LEU A 547 -11.37 14.11 -10.89
C LEU A 547 -10.78 13.30 -12.03
N GLU A 548 -9.60 13.67 -12.51
CA GLU A 548 -8.85 12.92 -13.53
C GLU A 548 -7.68 12.18 -12.87
N PHE A 549 -7.36 10.97 -13.33
CA PHE A 549 -6.21 10.19 -12.85
C PHE A 549 -5.67 9.25 -13.95
N THR A 550 -4.45 8.76 -13.80
CA THR A 550 -3.89 7.72 -14.69
C THR A 550 -4.23 6.33 -14.13
N LEU A 551 -5.00 5.52 -14.88
CA LEU A 551 -5.39 4.18 -14.43
C LEU A 551 -4.22 3.19 -14.57
N ILE A 552 -3.88 2.52 -13.48
CA ILE A 552 -2.94 1.37 -13.48
C ILE A 552 -3.71 0.15 -13.00
N ARG A 553 -3.56 -0.99 -13.68
CA ARG A 553 -4.19 -2.25 -13.25
C ARG A 553 -3.69 -2.64 -11.84
N PRO A 554 -4.57 -2.84 -10.85
CA PRO A 554 -4.19 -3.31 -9.53
C PRO A 554 -3.58 -4.72 -9.58
N SER A 555 -2.71 -5.05 -8.61
CA SER A 555 -2.11 -6.39 -8.48
C SER A 555 -3.08 -7.43 -7.92
N THR A 556 -4.16 -6.99 -7.27
CA THR A 556 -5.14 -7.81 -6.53
C THR A 556 -6.41 -8.12 -7.32
N ILE A 557 -6.37 -8.06 -8.65
CA ILE A 557 -7.54 -8.30 -9.51
C ILE A 557 -7.61 -9.76 -9.94
N GLU A 558 -8.84 -10.30 -9.98
CA GLU A 558 -9.10 -11.63 -10.51
C GLU A 558 -9.02 -11.60 -12.04
N GLU A 559 -8.38 -12.62 -12.61
CA GLU A 559 -8.24 -12.76 -14.06
C GLU A 559 -9.60 -13.05 -14.70
N ASN A 560 -9.99 -12.24 -15.68
CA ASN A 560 -11.20 -12.42 -16.47
C ASN A 560 -10.97 -11.87 -17.89
N PRO A 561 -10.76 -12.73 -18.90
CA PRO A 561 -10.53 -12.31 -20.28
C PRO A 561 -11.63 -11.42 -20.87
N SER A 562 -12.90 -11.55 -20.46
CA SER A 562 -13.98 -10.70 -20.99
C SER A 562 -13.98 -9.28 -20.39
N GLY A 563 -13.21 -9.04 -19.33
CA GLY A 563 -13.11 -7.77 -18.63
C GLY A 563 -12.95 -7.99 -17.12
N GLU A 564 -11.92 -7.38 -16.55
CA GLU A 564 -11.57 -7.62 -15.16
C GLU A 564 -12.33 -6.67 -14.23
N HIS A 565 -13.05 -7.21 -13.25
CA HIS A 565 -13.87 -6.38 -12.38
C HIS A 565 -13.03 -5.68 -11.31
N ALA A 566 -13.22 -4.37 -11.20
CA ALA A 566 -12.55 -3.53 -10.22
C ALA A 566 -13.53 -2.59 -9.51
N VAL A 567 -13.13 -2.09 -8.34
CA VAL A 567 -13.93 -1.18 -7.52
C VAL A 567 -13.13 0.08 -7.25
N ALA A 568 -13.65 1.20 -7.73
CA ALA A 568 -13.12 2.53 -7.52
C ALA A 568 -13.77 3.22 -6.31
N ARG A 569 -12.98 4.01 -5.58
CA ARG A 569 -13.47 4.97 -4.58
C ARG A 569 -12.56 6.19 -4.52
N VAL A 570 -13.13 7.34 -4.14
CA VAL A 570 -12.39 8.57 -3.83
C VAL A 570 -12.27 8.70 -2.32
N ILE A 571 -11.10 9.09 -1.82
CA ILE A 571 -10.83 9.33 -0.40
C ILE A 571 -10.32 10.76 -0.25
N LEU A 572 -10.99 11.58 0.57
CA LEU A 572 -10.54 12.94 0.84
C LEU A 572 -9.31 12.97 1.76
N SER A 573 -8.64 14.12 1.85
CA SER A 573 -7.42 14.30 2.64
C SER A 573 -7.58 14.06 4.15
N ASP A 574 -8.82 14.13 4.66
CA ASP A 574 -9.16 13.78 6.05
C ASP A 574 -9.47 12.29 6.26
N GLY A 575 -9.37 11.48 5.21
CA GLY A 575 -9.64 10.05 5.21
C GLY A 575 -11.09 9.67 4.89
N THR A 576 -11.98 10.62 4.60
CA THR A 576 -13.40 10.34 4.31
C THR A 576 -13.57 9.67 2.94
N PRO A 577 -14.15 8.44 2.87
CA PRO A 577 -14.36 7.75 1.61
C PRO A 577 -15.69 8.15 0.92
N SER A 578 -15.72 8.07 -0.40
CA SER A 578 -16.93 8.10 -1.22
C SER A 578 -17.68 6.77 -1.18
N ASN A 579 -18.81 6.70 -1.90
CA ASN A 579 -19.33 5.41 -2.34
C ASN A 579 -18.35 4.70 -3.28
N THR A 580 -18.60 3.42 -3.53
CA THR A 580 -17.87 2.63 -4.52
C THR A 580 -18.50 2.75 -5.90
N LEU A 581 -17.67 2.69 -6.94
CA LEU A 581 -18.07 2.55 -8.34
C LEU A 581 -17.46 1.26 -8.89
N ASN A 582 -18.27 0.38 -9.48
CA ASN A 582 -17.77 -0.80 -10.17
C ASN A 582 -17.25 -0.39 -11.55
N LEU A 583 -16.05 -0.87 -11.88
CA LEU A 583 -15.40 -0.70 -13.16
C LEU A 583 -15.16 -2.07 -13.79
N VAL A 584 -15.09 -2.11 -15.11
CA VAL A 584 -14.57 -3.25 -15.87
C VAL A 584 -13.28 -2.79 -16.53
N LEU A 585 -12.15 -3.39 -16.19
CA LEU A 585 -10.88 -3.06 -16.83
C LEU A 585 -10.80 -3.80 -18.16
N ASP A 586 -10.44 -3.08 -19.22
CA ASP A 586 -10.12 -3.70 -20.50
C ASP A 586 -8.96 -4.67 -20.34
N THR A 587 -8.99 -5.70 -21.16
CA THR A 587 -7.99 -6.75 -21.28
C THR A 587 -7.37 -6.72 -22.67
N PHE A 588 -6.21 -7.35 -22.83
CA PHE A 588 -5.52 -7.47 -24.11
C PHE A 588 -5.45 -8.93 -24.56
N HIS A 589 -6.01 -9.24 -25.73
CA HIS A 589 -6.12 -10.61 -26.23
C HIS A 589 -5.08 -10.89 -27.30
N MET A 590 -4.25 -11.89 -27.03
CA MET A 590 -3.21 -12.35 -27.94
C MET A 590 -3.56 -13.75 -28.46
N LEU A 591 -3.32 -13.96 -29.75
CA LEU A 591 -3.41 -15.27 -30.37
C LEU A 591 -2.07 -15.59 -31.06
N VAL A 592 -1.58 -16.79 -30.83
CA VAL A 592 -0.37 -17.30 -31.50
C VAL A 592 -0.77 -18.49 -32.36
N ILE A 593 -0.65 -18.35 -33.67
CA ILE A 593 -0.90 -19.40 -34.67
C ILE A 593 0.34 -19.52 -35.55
N GLY A 594 0.64 -20.70 -36.08
CA GLY A 594 1.86 -20.91 -36.84
C GLY A 594 2.48 -22.27 -36.58
N ASP A 595 3.76 -22.35 -36.88
CA ASP A 595 4.56 -23.55 -36.73
C ASP A 595 5.44 -23.54 -35.47
N SER A 596 6.47 -24.39 -35.47
CA SER A 596 7.44 -24.58 -34.40
C SER A 596 8.19 -23.31 -34.01
N VAL A 597 8.38 -22.35 -34.93
CA VAL A 597 9.04 -21.08 -34.62
C VAL A 597 8.12 -20.20 -33.77
N SER A 598 6.87 -19.99 -34.20
CA SER A 598 5.83 -19.29 -33.43
C SER A 598 5.50 -19.99 -32.11
N TRP A 599 5.54 -21.32 -32.06
CA TRP A 599 5.42 -22.10 -30.83
C TRP A 599 6.58 -21.88 -29.84
N GLY A 600 7.80 -21.61 -30.35
CA GLY A 600 9.00 -21.49 -29.54
C GLY A 600 9.58 -22.84 -29.10
N GLN A 601 9.72 -23.76 -30.05
CA GLN A 601 10.21 -25.12 -29.83
C GLN A 601 11.47 -25.18 -28.96
N GLY A 602 11.43 -25.99 -27.89
CA GLY A 602 12.59 -26.21 -27.01
C GLY A 602 12.77 -25.14 -25.93
N LEU A 603 11.93 -24.11 -25.88
CA LEU A 603 11.99 -23.07 -24.85
C LEU A 603 10.93 -23.29 -23.77
N PRO A 604 11.28 -23.03 -22.49
CA PRO A 604 10.27 -22.94 -21.44
C PRO A 604 9.35 -21.73 -21.70
N GLU A 605 8.10 -21.82 -21.25
CA GLU A 605 7.03 -20.86 -21.60
C GLU A 605 7.40 -19.37 -21.40
N HIS A 606 8.14 -19.05 -20.33
CA HIS A 606 8.54 -17.68 -20.00
C HIS A 606 9.63 -17.10 -20.91
N GLU A 607 10.36 -17.94 -21.68
CA GLU A 607 11.40 -17.52 -22.62
C GLU A 607 10.89 -17.44 -24.06
N LYS A 608 9.69 -17.95 -24.36
CA LYS A 608 9.10 -17.90 -25.69
C LYS A 608 8.83 -16.45 -26.11
N HIS A 609 9.10 -16.13 -27.37
CA HIS A 609 9.05 -14.74 -27.84
C HIS A 609 7.66 -14.11 -27.69
N TYR A 610 6.57 -14.87 -27.86
CA TYR A 610 5.22 -14.36 -27.63
C TYR A 610 4.96 -14.03 -26.14
N SER A 611 5.57 -14.75 -25.19
CA SER A 611 5.51 -14.43 -23.76
C SER A 611 6.29 -13.16 -23.43
N LEU A 612 7.46 -12.97 -24.06
CA LEU A 612 8.23 -11.72 -23.96
C LEU A 612 7.45 -10.53 -24.55
N VAL A 613 6.69 -10.75 -25.62
CA VAL A 613 5.78 -9.76 -26.23
C VAL A 613 4.60 -9.45 -25.31
N GLY A 614 3.94 -10.46 -24.74
CA GLY A 614 2.84 -10.27 -23.78
C GLY A 614 3.27 -9.47 -22.55
N ASN A 615 4.47 -9.75 -22.01
CA ASN A 615 5.04 -8.96 -20.92
C ASN A 615 5.30 -7.50 -21.32
N ALA A 616 5.75 -7.24 -22.54
CA ALA A 616 5.94 -5.88 -23.05
C ALA A 616 4.60 -5.15 -23.25
N VAL A 617 3.57 -5.82 -23.78
CA VAL A 617 2.21 -5.30 -23.89
C VAL A 617 1.68 -4.89 -22.52
N LYS A 618 1.80 -5.78 -21.53
CA LYS A 618 1.44 -5.49 -20.13
C LYS A 618 2.12 -4.22 -19.64
N ALA A 619 3.44 -4.14 -19.77
CA ALA A 619 4.21 -3.00 -19.27
C ALA A 619 3.87 -1.67 -19.95
N ARG A 620 3.66 -1.66 -21.29
CA ARG A 620 3.34 -0.45 -22.06
C ARG A 620 1.94 0.09 -21.80
N ASN A 621 1.01 -0.78 -21.40
CA ASN A 621 -0.41 -0.45 -21.27
C ASN A 621 -0.85 -0.43 -19.79
N GLY A 622 -0.07 0.21 -18.92
CA GLY A 622 -0.43 0.40 -17.50
C GLY A 622 -0.69 -0.90 -16.73
N ASN A 623 0.11 -1.94 -17.03
CA ASN A 623 -0.03 -3.30 -16.51
C ASN A 623 -1.31 -4.03 -16.93
N ILE A 624 -1.90 -3.72 -18.10
CA ILE A 624 -3.12 -4.39 -18.60
C ILE A 624 -3.05 -5.92 -18.46
N GLY A 625 -4.19 -6.53 -18.10
CA GLY A 625 -4.31 -7.98 -18.10
C GLY A 625 -4.24 -8.46 -19.54
N TYR A 626 -3.29 -9.35 -19.85
CA TYR A 626 -3.18 -9.93 -21.17
C TYR A 626 -3.47 -11.43 -21.10
N TYR A 627 -4.13 -11.95 -22.13
CA TYR A 627 -4.56 -13.33 -22.22
C TYR A 627 -4.11 -13.88 -23.56
N THR A 628 -3.33 -14.95 -23.54
CA THR A 628 -2.75 -15.54 -24.75
C THR A 628 -3.34 -16.91 -24.99
N GLN A 629 -3.97 -17.11 -26.16
CA GLN A 629 -4.27 -18.45 -26.66
C GLN A 629 -3.18 -18.86 -27.66
N VAL A 630 -2.48 -19.96 -27.36
CA VAL A 630 -1.42 -20.50 -28.22
C VAL A 630 -1.94 -21.74 -28.92
N LEU A 631 -2.06 -21.66 -30.24
CA LEU A 631 -2.48 -22.75 -31.11
C LEU A 631 -1.38 -23.17 -32.09
N ALA A 632 -0.32 -22.36 -32.22
CA ALA A 632 0.89 -22.73 -32.95
C ALA A 632 1.50 -24.01 -32.35
N HIS A 633 2.07 -24.85 -33.20
CA HIS A 633 2.78 -26.05 -32.76
C HIS A 633 3.81 -26.50 -33.78
N SER A 634 4.68 -27.41 -33.33
CA SER A 634 5.72 -27.99 -34.17
C SER A 634 5.18 -28.77 -35.35
N GLY A 635 5.82 -28.60 -36.51
CA GLY A 635 5.50 -29.33 -37.74
C GLY A 635 4.28 -28.85 -38.52
N ALA A 636 3.52 -27.87 -38.00
CA ALA A 636 2.31 -27.37 -38.66
C ALA A 636 2.61 -26.85 -40.07
N THR A 637 1.82 -27.28 -41.05
CA THR A 637 1.84 -26.73 -42.42
C THR A 637 0.75 -25.67 -42.58
N ILE A 638 0.82 -24.85 -43.64
CA ILE A 638 -0.25 -23.89 -43.92
C ILE A 638 -1.60 -24.61 -44.17
N GLY A 639 -1.56 -25.74 -44.90
CA GLY A 639 -2.72 -26.60 -45.11
C GLY A 639 -3.66 -26.16 -46.24
N VAL A 640 -3.15 -25.44 -47.25
CA VAL A 640 -3.95 -25.12 -48.45
C VAL A 640 -4.34 -26.42 -49.16
N ASP A 641 -5.64 -26.59 -49.41
CA ASP A 641 -6.25 -27.79 -50.01
C ASP A 641 -6.10 -29.09 -49.20
N ASP A 642 -5.64 -29.02 -47.93
CA ASP A 642 -5.62 -30.16 -47.01
C ASP A 642 -6.89 -30.18 -46.15
N HIS A 643 -7.61 -31.30 -46.20
CA HIS A 643 -8.85 -31.54 -45.47
C HIS A 643 -8.70 -32.60 -44.37
N THR A 644 -7.48 -33.07 -44.12
CA THR A 644 -7.18 -34.05 -43.09
C THR A 644 -7.35 -33.39 -41.72
N ASN A 645 -8.12 -34.03 -40.85
CA ASN A 645 -8.33 -33.56 -39.49
C ASN A 645 -7.89 -34.64 -38.52
N THR A 646 -6.84 -34.35 -37.75
CA THR A 646 -6.38 -35.22 -36.67
C THR A 646 -6.35 -34.42 -35.36
N PRO A 647 -6.53 -35.08 -34.20
CA PRO A 647 -6.53 -34.39 -32.93
C PRO A 647 -5.21 -33.66 -32.68
N ALA A 648 -5.29 -32.48 -32.03
CA ALA A 648 -4.10 -31.80 -31.55
C ALA A 648 -3.34 -32.66 -30.53
N VAL A 649 -2.02 -32.64 -30.65
CA VAL A 649 -1.08 -33.23 -29.69
C VAL A 649 -0.33 -32.10 -28.98
N ASP A 650 0.53 -32.44 -28.03
CA ASP A 650 1.40 -31.48 -27.37
C ASP A 650 2.24 -30.68 -28.38
N GLY A 651 2.37 -29.36 -28.15
CA GLY A 651 2.91 -28.43 -29.13
C GLY A 651 4.39 -28.66 -29.50
N GLU A 652 5.14 -29.38 -28.67
CA GLU A 652 6.53 -29.76 -28.94
C GLU A 652 6.68 -30.93 -29.92
N VAL A 653 5.59 -31.63 -30.26
CA VAL A 653 5.61 -32.82 -31.14
C VAL A 653 5.46 -32.38 -32.61
N PRO A 654 6.43 -32.68 -33.48
CA PRO A 654 6.42 -32.23 -34.88
C PRO A 654 5.42 -33.05 -35.72
N VAL A 655 4.20 -32.53 -35.86
CA VAL A 655 3.15 -33.10 -36.70
C VAL A 655 2.51 -32.02 -37.57
N SER A 656 1.97 -32.39 -38.73
CA SER A 656 1.39 -31.42 -39.67
C SER A 656 0.04 -30.83 -39.23
N TYR A 657 -0.62 -31.45 -38.25
CA TYR A 657 -1.99 -31.14 -37.87
C TYR A 657 -2.11 -30.79 -36.39
N PRO A 658 -2.98 -29.83 -36.03
CA PRO A 658 -3.79 -28.99 -36.93
C PRO A 658 -2.98 -28.06 -37.84
N THR A 659 -3.37 -27.93 -39.12
CA THR A 659 -2.71 -26.96 -40.02
C THR A 659 -2.96 -25.53 -39.53
N ILE A 660 -2.16 -24.55 -39.96
CA ILE A 660 -2.31 -23.16 -39.49
C ILE A 660 -3.69 -22.58 -39.89
N LEU A 661 -4.25 -23.01 -41.02
CA LEU A 661 -5.64 -22.70 -41.39
C LEU A 661 -6.65 -23.29 -40.38
N GLN A 662 -6.44 -24.52 -39.91
CA GLN A 662 -7.29 -25.16 -38.90
C GLN A 662 -7.11 -24.52 -37.53
N GLN A 663 -5.90 -24.04 -37.18
CA GLN A 663 -5.67 -23.30 -35.94
C GLN A 663 -6.57 -22.04 -35.87
N CYS A 664 -6.83 -21.36 -36.98
CA CYS A 664 -7.80 -20.25 -37.02
C CYS A 664 -9.22 -20.69 -36.59
N ASP A 665 -9.63 -21.90 -36.96
CA ASP A 665 -10.94 -22.46 -36.66
C ASP A 665 -11.03 -23.03 -35.23
N LEU A 666 -9.89 -23.32 -34.59
CA LEU A 666 -9.80 -23.84 -33.22
C LEU A 666 -9.77 -22.72 -32.16
N PHE A 667 -9.74 -21.46 -32.56
CA PHE A 667 -9.82 -20.32 -31.64
C PHE A 667 -11.12 -20.37 -30.81
N VAL A 668 -11.01 -20.09 -29.51
CA VAL A 668 -12.15 -20.09 -28.58
C VAL A 668 -12.29 -18.70 -27.99
N GLY A 669 -13.40 -18.03 -28.31
CA GLY A 669 -13.70 -16.69 -27.84
C GLY A 669 -14.34 -15.83 -28.92
N GLU A 670 -14.56 -14.55 -28.62
CA GLU A 670 -15.07 -13.58 -29.58
C GLU A 670 -13.94 -13.11 -30.51
N GLN A 671 -14.00 -13.49 -31.79
CA GLN A 671 -12.91 -13.25 -32.74
C GLN A 671 -12.63 -11.76 -33.00
N SER A 672 -13.64 -10.90 -32.81
CA SER A 672 -13.50 -9.45 -32.90
C SER A 672 -12.79 -8.81 -31.70
N GLU A 673 -12.60 -9.54 -30.60
CA GLU A 673 -11.90 -9.06 -29.41
C GLU A 673 -10.39 -9.35 -29.42
N VAL A 674 -9.90 -10.12 -30.40
CA VAL A 674 -8.46 -10.38 -30.55
C VAL A 674 -7.72 -9.10 -30.97
N ASP A 675 -6.80 -8.63 -30.14
CA ASP A 675 -6.03 -7.41 -30.37
C ASP A 675 -4.78 -7.66 -31.23
N LEU A 676 -4.08 -8.77 -30.97
CA LEU A 676 -2.79 -9.07 -31.57
C LEU A 676 -2.66 -10.55 -31.94
N ILE A 677 -2.26 -10.81 -33.18
CA ILE A 677 -1.89 -12.14 -33.67
C ILE A 677 -0.40 -12.15 -33.97
N ILE A 678 0.33 -13.11 -33.41
CA ILE A 678 1.71 -13.42 -33.81
C ILE A 678 1.66 -14.72 -34.62
N MET A 679 2.27 -14.71 -35.80
CA MET A 679 2.25 -15.87 -36.66
C MET A 679 3.45 -16.01 -37.60
N ASP A 680 3.61 -17.21 -38.12
CA ASP A 680 4.44 -17.57 -39.26
C ASP A 680 3.72 -18.64 -40.11
N GLY A 681 4.46 -19.36 -40.94
CA GLY A 681 3.95 -20.47 -41.75
C GLY A 681 4.74 -20.68 -43.03
N GLY A 682 4.75 -21.92 -43.52
CA GLY A 682 5.32 -22.30 -44.81
C GLY A 682 6.64 -23.06 -44.75
N ILE A 683 7.40 -23.04 -43.64
CA ILE A 683 8.68 -23.77 -43.60
C ILE A 683 8.49 -25.28 -43.63
N ASN A 684 7.45 -25.79 -42.95
CA ASN A 684 7.12 -27.21 -42.96
C ASN A 684 6.52 -27.68 -44.29
N ASP A 685 5.90 -26.76 -45.05
CA ASP A 685 5.45 -27.03 -46.42
C ASP A 685 6.65 -27.14 -47.41
N VAL A 686 7.70 -26.32 -47.21
CA VAL A 686 8.97 -26.42 -47.97
C VAL A 686 9.77 -27.67 -47.56
N ASN A 687 9.64 -28.09 -46.30
CA ASN A 687 10.32 -29.19 -45.64
C ASN A 687 11.83 -28.95 -45.44
N MET A 688 12.26 -28.89 -44.17
CA MET A 688 13.66 -28.63 -43.83
C MET A 688 14.64 -29.71 -44.31
N ARG A 689 14.17 -30.95 -44.48
CA ARG A 689 14.98 -32.01 -45.07
C ARG A 689 15.27 -31.77 -46.55
N THR A 690 14.41 -31.01 -47.25
CA THR A 690 14.65 -30.60 -48.63
C THR A 690 15.77 -29.56 -48.71
N VAL A 691 15.68 -28.52 -47.87
CA VAL A 691 16.64 -27.41 -47.87
C VAL A 691 18.04 -27.87 -47.49
N LEU A 692 18.16 -28.75 -46.48
CA LEU A 692 19.44 -29.19 -45.92
C LEU A 692 20.04 -30.42 -46.62
N ASN A 693 19.36 -31.02 -47.60
CA ASN A 693 19.86 -32.20 -48.31
C ASN A 693 20.66 -31.78 -49.56
N PRO A 694 22.00 -31.94 -49.59
CA PRO A 694 22.82 -31.54 -50.73
C PRO A 694 22.71 -32.47 -51.95
N PHE A 695 22.00 -33.60 -51.84
CA PHE A 695 21.93 -34.66 -52.86
C PHE A 695 20.70 -34.56 -53.76
N ILE A 696 19.75 -33.70 -53.43
CA ILE A 696 18.53 -33.46 -54.22
C ILE A 696 18.65 -32.15 -54.99
N ASN A 697 17.93 -32.03 -56.11
CA ASN A 697 18.00 -30.88 -57.03
C ASN A 697 16.67 -30.13 -57.16
N ASP A 698 15.90 -30.06 -56.07
CA ASP A 698 14.61 -29.36 -56.07
C ASP A 698 14.79 -27.85 -56.32
N ASP A 699 13.83 -27.28 -57.06
CA ASP A 699 13.77 -25.85 -57.31
C ASP A 699 13.19 -25.11 -56.09
N LEU A 700 14.10 -24.76 -55.18
CA LEU A 700 13.75 -24.05 -53.95
C LEU A 700 13.04 -22.72 -54.21
N SER A 701 13.38 -21.98 -55.26
CA SER A 701 12.71 -20.71 -55.56
C SER A 701 11.23 -20.90 -55.90
N THR A 702 10.90 -21.96 -56.63
CA THR A 702 9.49 -22.31 -56.92
C THR A 702 8.74 -22.74 -55.65
N LEU A 703 9.37 -23.54 -54.78
CA LEU A 703 8.79 -23.95 -53.50
C LEU A 703 8.58 -22.74 -52.56
N HIS A 704 9.61 -21.93 -52.35
CA HIS A 704 9.56 -20.73 -51.52
C HIS A 704 8.48 -19.76 -52.01
N ARG A 705 8.40 -19.51 -53.32
CA ARG A 705 7.35 -18.65 -53.90
C ARG A 705 5.95 -19.24 -53.69
N THR A 706 5.80 -20.56 -53.75
CA THR A 706 4.50 -21.21 -53.53
C THR A 706 4.06 -21.07 -52.08
N HIS A 707 4.93 -21.40 -51.12
CA HIS A 707 4.53 -21.49 -49.72
C HIS A 707 4.59 -20.14 -48.98
N PHE A 708 5.65 -19.36 -49.16
CA PHE A 708 5.83 -18.07 -48.47
C PHE A 708 5.09 -16.88 -49.12
N LEU A 709 4.70 -16.98 -50.40
CA LEU A 709 3.88 -15.95 -51.05
C LEU A 709 2.45 -16.43 -51.30
N LYS A 710 2.26 -17.45 -52.16
CA LYS A 710 0.91 -17.84 -52.62
C LYS A 710 0.06 -18.41 -51.48
N ASN A 711 0.55 -19.42 -50.76
CA ASN A 711 -0.22 -20.06 -49.70
C ASN A 711 -0.35 -19.16 -48.46
N SER A 712 0.70 -18.39 -48.14
CA SER A 712 0.65 -17.39 -47.07
C SER A 712 -0.45 -16.34 -47.30
N LYS A 713 -0.68 -15.88 -48.54
CA LYS A 713 -1.82 -14.99 -48.85
C LYS A 713 -3.18 -15.63 -48.61
N THR A 714 -3.34 -16.92 -48.89
CA THR A 714 -4.58 -17.65 -48.55
C THR A 714 -4.80 -17.65 -47.04
N LEU A 715 -3.75 -17.93 -46.27
CA LEU A 715 -3.79 -17.90 -44.81
C LEU A 715 -4.08 -16.49 -44.28
N PHE A 716 -3.40 -15.45 -44.78
CA PHE A 716 -3.62 -14.07 -44.33
C PHE A 716 -5.03 -13.59 -44.64
N THR A 717 -5.61 -14.02 -45.76
CA THR A 717 -7.03 -13.76 -46.08
C THR A 717 -7.96 -14.40 -45.06
N LYS A 718 -7.71 -15.67 -44.70
CA LYS A 718 -8.47 -16.38 -43.65
C LYS A 718 -8.35 -15.67 -42.30
N VAL A 719 -7.15 -15.31 -41.87
CA VAL A 719 -6.89 -14.55 -40.63
C VAL A 719 -7.61 -13.20 -40.67
N ALA A 720 -7.51 -12.47 -41.78
CA ALA A 720 -8.13 -11.17 -41.92
C ALA A 720 -9.66 -11.21 -41.81
N THR A 721 -10.28 -12.25 -42.36
CA THR A 721 -11.74 -12.44 -42.29
C THR A 721 -12.18 -12.93 -40.92
N THR A 722 -11.41 -13.83 -40.30
CA THR A 722 -11.76 -14.43 -39.01
C THR A 722 -11.57 -13.42 -37.87
N PHE A 723 -10.46 -12.68 -37.88
CA PHE A 723 -10.08 -11.72 -36.84
C PHE A 723 -10.03 -10.29 -37.42
N PRO A 724 -11.20 -9.63 -37.54
CA PRO A 724 -11.31 -8.38 -38.29
C PRO A 724 -10.56 -7.20 -37.64
N ASN A 725 -10.41 -7.21 -36.32
CA ASN A 725 -9.83 -6.09 -35.55
C ASN A 725 -8.35 -6.31 -35.18
N ALA A 726 -7.85 -7.54 -35.31
CA ALA A 726 -6.50 -7.86 -34.86
C ALA A 726 -5.42 -7.17 -35.70
N LYS A 727 -4.40 -6.67 -35.00
CA LYS A 727 -3.08 -6.39 -35.57
C LYS A 727 -2.36 -7.73 -35.74
N VAL A 728 -1.84 -8.00 -36.94
CA VAL A 728 -1.21 -9.28 -37.27
C VAL A 728 0.27 -9.07 -37.55
N ILE A 729 1.13 -9.75 -36.80
CA ILE A 729 2.57 -9.73 -36.96
C ILE A 729 3.02 -11.06 -37.54
N VAL A 730 3.49 -11.03 -38.77
CA VAL A 730 4.06 -12.15 -39.49
C VAL A 730 5.56 -12.14 -39.26
N THR A 731 6.11 -13.23 -38.72
CA THR A 731 7.53 -13.34 -38.44
C THR A 731 8.27 -14.05 -39.58
N GLY A 732 9.54 -13.67 -39.80
CA GLY A 732 10.39 -14.24 -40.85
C GLY A 732 11.20 -15.45 -40.39
N TYR A 733 11.82 -16.16 -41.36
CA TYR A 733 12.77 -17.24 -41.09
C TYR A 733 14.22 -16.80 -41.30
N TYR A 734 15.14 -17.66 -40.89
CA TYR A 734 16.58 -17.41 -40.79
C TYR A 734 17.37 -18.56 -41.42
N PRO A 735 18.67 -18.40 -41.70
CA PRO A 735 19.50 -19.49 -42.23
C PRO A 735 19.76 -20.54 -41.12
N PRO A 736 19.33 -21.81 -41.27
CA PRO A 736 19.49 -22.81 -40.22
C PRO A 736 20.95 -23.12 -39.89
N VAL A 737 21.80 -23.17 -40.92
CA VAL A 737 23.27 -23.33 -40.84
C VAL A 737 23.93 -22.39 -41.85
N SER A 738 25.22 -22.10 -41.66
CA SER A 738 25.97 -21.15 -42.49
C SER A 738 27.44 -21.51 -42.61
N GLU A 739 28.21 -20.74 -43.39
CA GLU A 739 29.66 -20.83 -43.48
C GLU A 739 30.40 -20.66 -42.13
N HIS A 740 29.71 -20.19 -41.10
CA HIS A 740 30.25 -20.09 -39.74
C HIS A 740 29.95 -21.31 -38.86
N SER A 741 29.13 -22.26 -39.33
CA SER A 741 28.76 -23.48 -38.61
C SER A 741 29.91 -24.50 -38.60
N ASP A 742 30.10 -25.20 -37.48
CA ASP A 742 31.09 -26.28 -37.38
C ASP A 742 30.71 -27.47 -38.27
N LEU A 743 31.61 -27.81 -39.20
CA LEU A 743 31.39 -28.87 -40.19
C LEU A 743 31.07 -30.24 -39.56
N SER A 744 31.78 -30.62 -38.50
CA SER A 744 31.59 -31.93 -37.87
C SER A 744 30.22 -31.99 -37.18
N ALA A 745 29.79 -30.90 -36.57
CA ALA A 745 28.48 -30.80 -35.95
C ALA A 745 27.32 -30.72 -36.98
N VAL A 746 27.54 -30.11 -38.15
CA VAL A 746 26.55 -30.10 -39.24
C VAL A 746 26.29 -31.52 -39.75
N GLU A 747 27.33 -32.34 -39.88
CA GLU A 747 27.17 -33.76 -40.24
C GLU A 747 26.28 -34.51 -39.24
N VAL A 748 26.51 -34.29 -37.94
CA VAL A 748 25.70 -34.85 -36.85
C VAL A 748 24.25 -34.36 -36.91
N LEU A 749 24.03 -33.09 -37.22
CA LEU A 749 22.69 -32.50 -37.41
C LEU A 749 21.93 -33.18 -38.55
N LEU A 750 22.55 -33.40 -39.71
CA LEU A 750 21.90 -34.06 -40.85
C LEU A 750 21.53 -35.52 -40.55
N VAL A 751 22.38 -36.23 -39.82
CA VAL A 751 22.07 -37.60 -39.36
C VAL A 751 20.88 -37.58 -38.40
N ALA A 752 20.84 -36.63 -37.46
CA ALA A 752 19.75 -36.49 -36.51
C ALA A 752 18.41 -36.11 -37.17
N LEU A 753 18.44 -35.43 -38.32
CA LEU A 753 17.27 -35.11 -39.14
C LEU A 753 16.85 -36.23 -40.11
N GLY A 754 17.57 -37.36 -40.15
CA GLY A 754 17.26 -38.51 -41.01
C GLY A 754 17.63 -38.34 -42.49
N ILE A 755 18.43 -37.32 -42.86
CA ILE A 755 18.80 -37.02 -44.25
C ILE A 755 19.87 -38.00 -44.77
N ALA A 756 20.75 -38.49 -43.91
CA ALA A 756 21.91 -39.30 -44.28
C ALA A 756 21.69 -40.83 -44.17
N THR A 757 20.49 -41.30 -43.84
CA THR A 757 20.16 -42.74 -43.71
C THR A 757 19.52 -43.34 -44.95
N GLU A 758 19.02 -42.52 -45.87
CA GLU A 758 18.39 -42.95 -47.12
C GLU A 758 19.40 -42.91 -48.27
N GLY A 759 20.20 -43.97 -48.44
CA GLY A 759 20.99 -44.12 -49.68
C GLY A 759 22.29 -44.94 -49.62
N LEU A 760 22.79 -45.34 -48.45
CA LEU A 760 24.01 -46.15 -48.34
C LEU A 760 23.72 -47.51 -47.68
N PRO A 761 23.87 -48.64 -48.40
CA PRO A 761 23.79 -49.96 -47.79
C PRO A 761 25.02 -50.19 -46.91
N GLY A 762 24.85 -49.97 -45.60
CA GLY A 762 25.78 -50.39 -44.55
C GLY A 762 26.44 -49.24 -43.77
N GLY A 763 25.91 -48.94 -42.58
CA GLY A 763 26.60 -48.22 -41.50
C GLY A 763 26.86 -46.73 -41.72
N VAL A 764 26.66 -45.93 -40.67
CA VAL A 764 27.02 -44.50 -40.66
C VAL A 764 28.53 -44.38 -40.85
N VAL A 765 28.97 -43.90 -42.02
CA VAL A 765 30.37 -43.56 -42.29
C VAL A 765 30.54 -42.08 -42.03
N ALA A 766 31.31 -41.73 -40.98
CA ALA A 766 31.76 -40.35 -40.78
C ALA A 766 32.55 -39.86 -42.00
N GLY A 767 32.27 -38.65 -42.47
CA GLY A 767 32.89 -38.04 -43.65
C GLY A 767 32.10 -38.20 -44.95
N PHE A 768 30.76 -38.36 -44.91
CA PHE A 768 29.95 -38.42 -46.14
C PHE A 768 29.73 -37.06 -46.80
N LEU A 769 29.90 -35.96 -46.04
CA LEU A 769 29.88 -34.61 -46.58
C LEU A 769 31.27 -34.24 -47.13
N THR A 770 31.28 -33.67 -48.32
CA THR A 770 32.46 -32.98 -48.88
C THR A 770 32.33 -31.48 -48.62
N GLU A 771 33.43 -30.74 -48.75
CA GLU A 771 33.40 -29.27 -48.69
C GLU A 771 32.41 -28.67 -49.72
N HIS A 772 32.26 -29.31 -50.88
CA HIS A 772 31.27 -28.93 -51.89
C HIS A 772 29.83 -29.17 -51.41
N HIS A 773 29.54 -30.30 -50.76
CA HIS A 773 28.21 -30.55 -50.19
C HIS A 773 27.86 -29.52 -49.13
N LEU A 774 28.82 -29.13 -48.28
CA LEU A 774 28.61 -28.10 -47.27
C LEU A 774 28.30 -26.73 -47.91
N GLN A 775 29.01 -26.35 -48.97
CA GLN A 775 28.73 -25.13 -49.73
C GLN A 775 27.30 -25.10 -50.29
N ILE A 776 26.79 -26.23 -50.78
CA ILE A 776 25.40 -26.35 -51.24
C ILE A 776 24.43 -26.09 -50.09
N ILE A 777 24.65 -26.71 -48.92
CA ILE A 777 23.78 -26.56 -47.75
C ILE A 777 23.75 -25.09 -47.28
N HIS A 778 24.90 -24.43 -47.21
CA HIS A 778 24.98 -23.02 -46.82
C HIS A 778 24.26 -22.11 -47.82
N ALA A 779 24.49 -22.33 -49.12
CA ALA A 779 23.83 -21.56 -50.18
C ALA A 779 22.30 -21.71 -50.12
N ARG A 780 21.79 -22.93 -49.90
CA ARG A 780 20.36 -23.20 -49.76
C ARG A 780 19.77 -22.62 -48.48
N SER A 781 20.51 -22.65 -47.37
CA SER A 781 20.11 -22.04 -46.09
C SER A 781 19.98 -20.52 -46.21
N LEU A 782 20.95 -19.88 -46.87
CA LEU A 782 20.90 -18.44 -47.15
C LEU A 782 19.78 -18.09 -48.14
N GLN A 783 19.57 -18.94 -49.16
CA GLN A 783 18.47 -18.78 -50.12
C GLN A 783 17.11 -18.83 -49.41
N LEU A 784 16.89 -19.80 -48.52
CA LEU A 784 15.69 -19.90 -47.70
C LEU A 784 15.43 -18.61 -46.91
N ALA A 785 16.42 -18.13 -46.17
CA ALA A 785 16.29 -16.91 -45.36
C ALA A 785 15.97 -15.67 -46.22
N THR A 786 16.67 -15.53 -47.35
CA THR A 786 16.53 -14.37 -48.24
C THR A 786 15.17 -14.37 -48.95
N GLU A 787 14.77 -15.51 -49.53
CA GLU A 787 13.55 -15.61 -50.31
C GLU A 787 12.30 -15.66 -49.43
N SER A 788 12.34 -16.34 -48.28
CA SER A 788 11.21 -16.31 -47.33
C SER A 788 10.93 -14.90 -46.82
N LYS A 789 11.97 -14.13 -46.47
CA LYS A 789 11.86 -12.70 -46.12
C LYS A 789 11.21 -11.89 -47.23
N LEU A 790 11.71 -12.02 -48.46
CA LEU A 790 11.17 -11.29 -49.62
C LEU A 790 9.70 -11.62 -49.85
N PHE A 791 9.36 -12.91 -49.88
CA PHE A 791 8.02 -13.37 -50.23
C PHE A 791 6.99 -13.16 -49.12
N LEU A 792 7.35 -13.30 -47.84
CA LEU A 792 6.45 -12.99 -46.72
C LEU A 792 6.19 -11.49 -46.63
N GLN A 793 7.20 -10.64 -46.80
CA GLN A 793 7.01 -9.18 -46.88
C GLN A 793 6.08 -8.82 -48.03
N GLN A 794 6.29 -9.40 -49.21
CA GLN A 794 5.40 -9.19 -50.36
C GLN A 794 3.96 -9.67 -50.07
N ALA A 795 3.79 -10.82 -49.42
CA ALA A 795 2.47 -11.33 -49.03
C ALA A 795 1.75 -10.39 -48.05
N VAL A 796 2.48 -9.83 -47.08
CA VAL A 796 1.96 -8.80 -46.14
C VAL A 796 1.53 -7.54 -46.90
N ASP A 797 2.37 -7.04 -47.81
CA ASP A 797 2.09 -5.83 -48.57
C ASP A 797 0.87 -6.00 -49.49
N GLU A 798 0.81 -7.12 -50.22
CA GLU A 798 -0.31 -7.45 -51.10
C GLU A 798 -1.61 -7.69 -50.33
N THR A 799 -1.54 -8.28 -49.13
CA THR A 799 -2.72 -8.47 -48.26
C THR A 799 -3.25 -7.13 -47.77
N ASN A 800 -2.37 -6.26 -47.24
CA ASN A 800 -2.78 -4.92 -46.80
C ASN A 800 -3.36 -4.09 -47.95
N ALA A 801 -2.83 -4.22 -49.18
CA ALA A 801 -3.37 -3.53 -50.34
C ALA A 801 -4.79 -4.00 -50.73
N ALA A 802 -5.17 -5.23 -50.35
CA ALA A 802 -6.50 -5.78 -50.59
C ALA A 802 -7.51 -5.48 -49.45
N LEU A 803 -7.04 -5.01 -48.28
CA LEU A 803 -7.90 -4.67 -47.15
C LEU A 803 -8.48 -3.25 -47.30
N THR A 804 -9.72 -3.07 -46.83
CA THR A 804 -10.33 -1.76 -46.68
C THR A 804 -10.04 -1.20 -45.29
N GLY A 805 -9.38 -0.06 -45.18
CA GLY A 805 -9.06 0.58 -43.89
C GLY A 805 -7.56 0.73 -43.65
N GLU A 806 -7.16 0.85 -42.39
CA GLU A 806 -5.75 0.96 -42.01
C GLU A 806 -4.98 -0.34 -42.21
N LYS A 807 -3.68 -0.23 -42.47
CA LYS A 807 -2.78 -1.39 -42.55
C LYS A 807 -2.75 -2.09 -41.19
N ARG A 808 -2.92 -3.41 -41.20
CA ARG A 808 -2.96 -4.21 -39.98
C ARG A 808 -2.14 -5.50 -40.02
N PHE A 809 -1.57 -5.86 -41.16
CA PHE A 809 -0.53 -6.88 -41.26
C PHE A 809 0.85 -6.23 -41.29
N PHE A 810 1.79 -6.78 -40.53
CA PHE A 810 3.17 -6.27 -40.46
C PHE A 810 4.14 -7.44 -40.51
N PHE A 811 5.28 -7.25 -41.18
CA PHE A 811 6.33 -8.24 -41.22
C PHE A 811 7.43 -7.87 -40.21
N ALA A 812 7.76 -8.81 -39.32
CA ALA A 812 8.80 -8.69 -38.32
C ALA A 812 9.97 -9.64 -38.65
N ASP A 813 11.06 -9.08 -39.14
CA ASP A 813 12.28 -9.83 -39.40
C ASP A 813 13.13 -9.94 -38.11
N PRO A 814 13.40 -11.15 -37.59
CA PRO A 814 14.25 -11.32 -36.42
C PRO A 814 15.71 -10.89 -36.65
N ASN A 815 16.12 -10.65 -37.91
CA ASN A 815 17.47 -10.27 -38.32
C ASN A 815 18.55 -11.25 -37.79
N ILE A 816 18.23 -12.54 -37.73
CA ILE A 816 19.19 -13.60 -37.40
C ILE A 816 20.03 -13.86 -38.66
N GLY A 817 21.25 -13.32 -38.68
CA GLY A 817 22.21 -13.47 -39.76
C GLY A 817 22.98 -14.80 -39.74
N VAL A 818 23.84 -14.98 -40.74
CA VAL A 818 24.67 -16.19 -40.91
C VAL A 818 25.62 -16.43 -39.74
N GLU A 819 26.07 -15.37 -39.06
CA GLU A 819 26.93 -15.43 -37.88
C GLU A 819 26.23 -16.05 -36.66
N HIS A 820 24.90 -16.04 -36.64
CA HIS A 820 24.05 -16.48 -35.55
C HIS A 820 23.26 -17.77 -35.85
N SER A 821 23.53 -18.43 -36.97
CA SER A 821 22.98 -19.75 -37.31
C SER A 821 23.32 -20.83 -36.26
N ALA A 822 22.74 -22.02 -36.39
CA ALA A 822 23.07 -23.13 -35.50
C ALA A 822 24.54 -23.52 -35.65
N LEU A 823 25.15 -23.99 -34.56
CA LEU A 823 26.52 -24.54 -34.55
C LEU A 823 27.63 -23.52 -34.89
N THR A 824 27.33 -22.21 -34.82
CA THR A 824 28.35 -21.14 -34.88
C THR A 824 28.93 -20.87 -33.48
N ASN A 825 29.87 -19.92 -33.38
CA ASN A 825 30.46 -19.51 -32.09
C ASN A 825 29.53 -18.65 -31.22
N ASP A 826 28.49 -18.03 -31.81
CA ASP A 826 27.48 -17.24 -31.09
C ASP A 826 26.08 -17.54 -31.63
N PRO A 827 25.58 -18.76 -31.42
CA PRO A 827 24.36 -19.22 -32.07
C PRO A 827 23.12 -18.63 -31.39
N TYR A 828 22.17 -18.16 -32.20
CA TYR A 828 20.82 -17.78 -31.76
C TYR A 828 19.83 -18.92 -31.93
N LEU A 829 20.28 -20.03 -32.52
CA LEU A 829 19.53 -21.25 -32.73
C LEU A 829 20.08 -22.37 -31.84
N PHE A 830 19.23 -23.28 -31.40
CA PHE A 830 19.67 -24.52 -30.78
C PHE A 830 20.41 -25.37 -31.81
N GLY A 831 21.58 -25.88 -31.44
CA GLY A 831 22.29 -26.90 -32.20
C GLY A 831 22.01 -28.30 -31.68
N ILE A 832 22.94 -29.21 -32.00
CA ILE A 832 23.01 -30.55 -31.46
C ILE A 832 24.40 -30.79 -30.88
N ASN A 833 24.49 -31.55 -29.81
CA ASN A 833 25.77 -32.00 -29.29
C ASN A 833 26.34 -33.15 -30.15
N LEU A 834 27.66 -33.35 -30.11
CA LEU A 834 28.32 -34.42 -30.88
C LEU A 834 27.87 -35.84 -30.46
N ASP A 835 27.31 -36.00 -29.27
CA ASP A 835 26.70 -37.25 -28.78
C ASP A 835 25.24 -37.42 -29.22
N MET A 836 24.75 -36.57 -30.11
CA MET A 836 23.37 -36.49 -30.61
C MET A 836 22.32 -36.12 -29.55
N SER A 837 22.72 -35.61 -28.38
CA SER A 837 21.75 -34.99 -27.47
C SER A 837 21.37 -33.58 -27.94
N PRO A 838 20.09 -33.17 -27.79
CA PRO A 838 19.69 -31.80 -28.09
C PRO A 838 20.26 -30.83 -27.05
N GLN A 839 20.37 -29.55 -27.41
CA GLN A 839 20.93 -28.50 -26.55
C GLN A 839 19.89 -27.79 -25.67
N ASP A 840 18.61 -28.12 -25.82
CA ASP A 840 17.53 -27.47 -25.08
C ASP A 840 17.32 -28.04 -23.67
N PHE A 841 16.67 -27.25 -22.82
CA PHE A 841 16.48 -27.58 -21.41
C PHE A 841 15.19 -28.37 -21.12
N ILE A 842 14.31 -28.55 -22.11
CA ILE A 842 13.02 -29.24 -21.95
C ILE A 842 12.97 -30.61 -22.64
N ALA A 843 14.12 -31.11 -23.10
CA ALA A 843 14.22 -32.35 -23.87
C ALA A 843 13.61 -33.57 -23.17
N ALA A 844 13.66 -33.60 -21.83
CA ALA A 844 13.04 -34.65 -21.03
C ALA A 844 11.51 -34.60 -21.08
N ASP A 845 10.92 -33.40 -21.01
CA ASP A 845 9.47 -33.20 -21.09
C ASP A 845 8.97 -33.52 -22.51
N ARG A 846 9.68 -33.02 -23.54
CA ARG A 846 9.37 -33.36 -24.93
C ARG A 846 9.44 -34.85 -25.22
N LEU A 847 10.42 -35.57 -24.65
CA LEU A 847 10.50 -37.03 -24.81
C LEU A 847 9.22 -37.73 -24.32
N ALA A 848 8.63 -37.25 -23.23
CA ALA A 848 7.35 -37.76 -22.74
C ALA A 848 6.22 -37.44 -23.74
N SER A 849 6.14 -36.20 -24.23
CA SER A 849 5.18 -35.79 -25.27
C SER A 849 5.27 -36.64 -26.53
N CYS A 850 6.48 -36.90 -27.04
CA CYS A 850 6.71 -37.75 -28.22
C CYS A 850 6.24 -39.20 -28.00
N THR A 851 6.43 -39.71 -26.78
CA THR A 851 6.02 -41.07 -26.41
C THR A 851 4.50 -41.17 -26.32
N GLU A 852 3.85 -40.18 -25.71
CA GLU A 852 2.39 -40.10 -25.57
C GLU A 852 1.69 -39.92 -26.92
N ALA A 853 2.28 -39.11 -27.81
CA ALA A 853 1.80 -38.96 -29.19
C ALA A 853 1.99 -40.22 -30.06
N GLY A 854 2.66 -41.26 -29.54
CA GLY A 854 2.85 -42.52 -30.24
C GLY A 854 3.86 -42.47 -31.38
N CYS A 855 4.82 -41.53 -31.35
CA CYS A 855 5.88 -41.46 -32.35
C CYS A 855 6.73 -42.75 -32.32
N THR A 856 7.10 -43.27 -33.50
CA THR A 856 7.94 -44.48 -33.62
C THR A 856 9.03 -44.30 -34.67
N GLY A 857 10.04 -45.18 -34.67
CA GLY A 857 11.08 -45.19 -35.70
C GLY A 857 11.84 -43.87 -35.82
N ILE A 858 12.03 -43.40 -37.06
CA ILE A 858 12.74 -42.15 -37.36
C ILE A 858 12.00 -40.93 -36.80
N ASP A 859 10.67 -40.93 -36.80
CA ASP A 859 9.88 -39.79 -36.33
C ASP A 859 10.03 -39.60 -34.81
N PHE A 860 10.17 -40.70 -34.05
CA PHE A 860 10.50 -40.62 -32.61
C PHE A 860 11.89 -40.02 -32.37
N GLU A 861 12.88 -40.43 -33.18
CA GLU A 861 14.25 -39.94 -33.07
C GLU A 861 14.39 -38.46 -33.40
N ILE A 862 13.53 -37.95 -34.28
CA ILE A 862 13.45 -36.53 -34.66
C ILE A 862 12.67 -35.76 -33.60
N CYS A 863 11.52 -36.27 -33.17
CA CYS A 863 10.66 -35.63 -32.17
C CYS A 863 11.44 -35.31 -30.89
N LYS A 864 12.20 -36.26 -30.34
CA LYS A 864 12.96 -36.03 -29.10
C LYS A 864 14.07 -34.98 -29.23
N ARG A 865 14.45 -34.60 -30.46
CA ARG A 865 15.48 -33.61 -30.78
C ARG A 865 14.93 -32.40 -31.55
N ALA A 866 13.61 -32.21 -31.58
CA ALA A 866 12.97 -31.27 -32.51
C ALA A 866 13.41 -29.80 -32.36
N SER A 867 14.04 -29.40 -31.25
CA SER A 867 14.61 -28.06 -31.04
C SER A 867 15.77 -27.71 -31.96
N MET A 868 16.47 -28.69 -32.53
CA MET A 868 17.61 -28.43 -33.40
C MET A 868 17.23 -27.49 -34.56
N GLY A 869 17.95 -26.39 -34.72
CA GLY A 869 17.67 -25.35 -35.72
C GLY A 869 16.58 -24.35 -35.33
N HIS A 870 15.95 -24.46 -34.15
CA HIS A 870 14.94 -23.52 -33.65
C HIS A 870 15.58 -22.41 -32.80
N PRO A 871 14.91 -21.26 -32.61
CA PRO A 871 15.46 -20.17 -31.82
C PRO A 871 15.71 -20.60 -30.38
N ASN A 872 16.91 -20.38 -29.88
CA ASN A 872 17.20 -20.46 -28.45
C ASN A 872 16.78 -19.15 -27.75
N ASN A 873 17.08 -18.98 -26.46
CA ASN A 873 16.67 -17.78 -25.72
C ASN A 873 17.14 -16.47 -26.41
N LYS A 874 18.37 -16.42 -26.96
CA LYS A 874 18.84 -15.24 -27.73
C LYS A 874 18.01 -15.02 -29.01
N GLY A 875 17.70 -16.09 -29.72
CA GLY A 875 16.84 -16.03 -30.91
C GLY A 875 15.43 -15.56 -30.58
N ALA A 876 14.81 -16.07 -29.51
CA ALA A 876 13.50 -15.63 -29.04
C ALA A 876 13.48 -14.14 -28.66
N ILE A 877 14.55 -13.65 -28.01
CA ILE A 877 14.73 -12.21 -27.76
C ILE A 877 14.84 -11.43 -29.08
N ALA A 878 15.52 -11.95 -30.10
CA ALA A 878 15.61 -11.30 -31.41
C ALA A 878 14.23 -11.17 -32.08
N TYR A 879 13.41 -12.23 -32.05
CA TYR A 879 12.02 -12.19 -32.50
C TYR A 879 11.19 -11.16 -31.72
N ALA A 880 11.25 -11.17 -30.38
CA ALA A 880 10.52 -10.21 -29.56
C ALA A 880 10.93 -8.77 -29.88
N ASN A 881 12.23 -8.50 -30.04
CA ASN A 881 12.76 -7.19 -30.42
C ASN A 881 12.29 -6.73 -31.80
N ALA A 882 12.14 -7.64 -32.75
CA ALA A 882 11.59 -7.33 -34.07
C ALA A 882 10.08 -6.99 -34.01
N ILE A 883 9.36 -7.53 -33.04
CA ILE A 883 7.92 -7.31 -32.85
C ILE A 883 7.64 -5.99 -32.09
N TYR A 884 8.49 -5.64 -31.13
CA TYR A 884 8.33 -4.46 -30.27
C TYR A 884 8.02 -3.12 -30.96
N PRO A 885 8.56 -2.79 -32.15
CA PRO A 885 8.21 -1.55 -32.85
C PRO A 885 6.74 -1.47 -33.30
N PHE A 886 6.03 -2.60 -33.36
CA PHE A 886 4.64 -2.68 -33.80
C PHE A 886 3.62 -2.68 -32.64
N LEU A 887 4.07 -2.77 -31.38
CA LEU A 887 3.23 -2.66 -30.19
C LEU A 887 3.01 -1.19 -29.83
#